data_AF-A0A8C9B4G6-F1
#
_entry.id   AF-A0A8C9B4G6-F1
#
_cell.length_a   1.000
_cell.length_b   1.000
_cell.length_c   1.000
_cell.angle_alpha   90.00
_cell.angle_beta   90.00
_cell.angle_gamma   90.00
#
_symmetry.space_group_name_H-M   'P 1'
#
loop_
_entity.id
_entity.type
_entity.pdbx_description
1 polymer ?
#
loop_
_entity_poly.entity_id
_entity_poly.type
_entity_poly.pdbx_seq_one_letter_code
_entity_poly.pdbx_strand_id
1 'polypeptide(L)'
;MVLFEITQEDVLFLASPLTFDPSVVEIFVALSSGASLLIVPTSVKVLPSKLAAVLFTHHRVTILQATPTLLRRFGSQLIKSTVLSTNTSLRVLALGGEAFPSLTVLKSWRGIGNKTQIFNVYGITEVSSWATFYRIPEKILNSTLKCDLPVQLGFPLLGTVVEVKDTNGFTVQEGNGQVFLGGRNRVCFLDDEVTVPLGTMRATGDFVTIKDGEIFFLGRKDSQIKRHGKRLNIELVQQVAEGLQQVESCAVTWYNQEKLILFMVSKNDLVKDYIFKELQKHLPSHAIPDELVLIDSLPFTSHGKIDVSELNKIYLNSINLKSECKLNGKEELWEKLHHLWKSVLSLSEDPLKVPDESLFLNSGGDSLKSVRLLNEIENLVGTSVPGLLEIILSSSILEIYNHILQTVFPDEDLTFSKNYATKRKSSDVNQEETSGKSLHQESVMPLNCDNEINAFIALSRGSQILSLHTTRFLTKLEHCPSAYSSDLISQTNIQNMKSLNPPALIGKSKDMSCVAKVSEEETSVMEAEKMEFHVRWRSDTGKCVDASPLLVIPAVDKSSATVYIGSHSHRMMAVDLYSGKVKWEQILGDRIESSACVSKCGNFIVVGCYNGLVYILKSNSGEKYWMFTTNGAVKSSATVDPTTGLFYIGSHDQHAYALDIYKKKCVWKLKCGGTVFSSPCLSLIPYHLYFATLGGLLLAINPATGRRVWKHSCGKPLFSSPRCCLQYICIGCVDGNFLCFTHFGEQIWQFSTNEPIFSSPCTSASEQEIFFGSHDCFIYCCSVKGHLQWKFETTSRVYSTPFAFHNHNRGNEVLLAAASTDGKLWILESKSGELQSVYQLPGEVFSSPVVWESMLIIGCRNNYVYCLDLLGGNQR
;
A
#
# COMPACT_ATOMS: atom_id res chain seq x y z
N MET A 1 44.08 16.40 17.44
CA MET A 1 44.35 15.66 16.19
C MET A 1 43.20 15.95 15.23
N VAL A 2 43.49 16.46 14.03
CA VAL A 2 42.45 16.78 13.02
C VAL A 2 42.11 15.49 12.28
N LEU A 3 40.84 15.07 12.31
CA LEU A 3 40.39 13.87 11.59
C LEU A 3 40.48 14.14 10.07
N PHE A 4 41.08 13.21 9.33
CA PHE A 4 41.28 13.23 7.86
C PHE A 4 42.14 14.35 7.26
N GLU A 5 42.56 15.38 8.00
CA GLU A 5 43.46 16.45 7.49
C GLU A 5 42.99 17.02 6.14
N ILE A 6 41.77 17.55 6.10
CA ILE A 6 41.11 17.98 4.86
C ILE A 6 41.58 19.39 4.50
N THR A 7 41.85 19.60 3.21
CA THR A 7 42.35 20.86 2.65
C THR A 7 41.50 21.34 1.48
N GLN A 8 41.73 22.57 1.02
CA GLN A 8 41.02 23.14 -0.15
C GLN A 8 41.21 22.34 -1.45
N GLU A 9 42.28 21.54 -1.54
CA GLU A 9 42.58 20.70 -2.71
C GLU A 9 41.80 19.37 -2.69
N ASP A 10 41.10 19.06 -1.60
CA ASP A 10 40.32 17.83 -1.49
C ASP A 10 38.98 17.92 -2.24
N VAL A 11 38.55 16.77 -2.76
CA VAL A 11 37.24 16.60 -3.39
C VAL A 11 36.51 15.50 -2.64
N LEU A 12 35.42 15.87 -1.97
CA LEU A 12 34.52 14.95 -1.26
C LEU A 12 33.38 14.55 -2.16
N PHE A 13 33.07 13.26 -2.23
CA PHE A 13 31.85 12.80 -2.89
C PHE A 13 30.67 12.81 -1.93
N LEU A 14 29.56 13.47 -2.30
CA LEU A 14 28.29 13.38 -1.60
C LEU A 14 27.63 12.03 -1.92
N ALA A 15 28.10 10.96 -1.27
CA ALA A 15 27.61 9.61 -1.45
C ALA A 15 26.21 9.44 -0.84
N SER A 16 26.05 9.96 0.38
CA SER A 16 24.87 9.76 1.22
C SER A 16 23.65 10.54 0.70
N PRO A 17 22.43 9.95 0.72
CA PRO A 17 21.20 10.70 0.49
C PRO A 17 21.03 11.81 1.53
N LEU A 18 20.42 12.94 1.15
CA LEU A 18 20.15 14.06 2.07
C LEU A 18 19.23 13.69 3.24
N THR A 19 18.51 12.58 3.14
CA THR A 19 17.68 12.01 4.21
C THR A 19 18.48 11.20 5.24
N PHE A 20 19.80 11.08 5.07
CA PHE A 20 20.66 10.30 5.96
C PHE A 20 21.72 11.22 6.56
N ASP A 21 21.94 11.13 7.87
CA ASP A 21 22.80 12.04 8.61
C ASP A 21 24.29 12.08 8.19
N PRO A 22 24.90 11.07 7.53
CA PRO A 22 26.29 11.20 7.10
C PRO A 22 26.43 12.19 5.93
N SER A 23 25.33 12.53 5.23
CA SER A 23 25.32 13.60 4.23
C SER A 23 25.61 14.97 4.85
N VAL A 24 25.19 15.20 6.09
CA VAL A 24 25.49 16.43 6.85
C VAL A 24 26.99 16.52 7.08
N VAL A 25 27.64 15.40 7.46
CA VAL A 25 29.09 15.33 7.62
C VAL A 25 29.79 15.64 6.30
N GLU A 26 29.41 14.97 5.19
CA GLU A 26 30.00 15.18 3.86
C GLU A 26 29.92 16.66 3.42
N ILE A 27 28.74 17.29 3.57
CA ILE A 27 28.50 18.68 3.17
C ILE A 27 29.32 19.65 4.01
N PHE A 28 29.18 19.60 5.34
CA PHE A 28 29.77 20.61 6.20
C PHE A 28 31.27 20.44 6.34
N VAL A 29 31.80 19.22 6.28
CA VAL A 29 33.24 18.98 6.27
C VAL A 29 33.89 19.54 5.00
N ALA A 30 33.26 19.35 3.83
CA ALA A 30 33.76 19.94 2.59
C ALA A 30 33.77 21.46 2.66
N LEU A 31 32.62 22.07 2.97
CA LEU A 31 32.43 23.52 2.94
C LEU A 31 33.24 24.25 4.02
N SER A 32 33.39 23.67 5.22
CA SER A 32 34.17 24.29 6.29
C SER A 32 35.69 24.21 6.08
N SER A 33 36.16 23.27 5.26
CA SER A 33 37.59 23.08 4.97
C SER A 33 38.04 23.77 3.67
N GLY A 34 37.12 24.46 2.97
CA GLY A 34 37.37 25.04 1.63
C GLY A 34 37.49 24.00 0.51
N ALA A 35 37.15 22.74 0.78
CA ALA A 35 37.22 21.63 -0.17
C ALA A 35 36.02 21.64 -1.13
N SER A 36 36.14 20.90 -2.23
CA SER A 36 35.07 20.76 -3.22
C SER A 36 34.12 19.61 -2.88
N LEU A 37 32.81 19.85 -2.98
CA LEU A 37 31.78 18.81 -2.83
C LEU A 37 31.27 18.37 -4.22
N LEU A 38 31.55 17.13 -4.60
CA LEU A 38 31.07 16.52 -5.83
C LEU A 38 29.69 15.90 -5.64
N ILE A 39 28.71 16.42 -6.39
CA ILE A 39 27.34 15.92 -6.42
C ILE A 39 27.06 15.34 -7.81
N VAL A 40 26.58 14.10 -7.87
CA VAL A 40 26.27 13.42 -9.13
C VAL A 40 24.79 13.01 -9.19
N PRO A 41 24.17 13.01 -10.38
CA PRO A 41 22.78 12.56 -10.54
C PRO A 41 22.57 11.12 -10.06
N THR A 42 21.39 10.82 -9.53
CA THR A 42 21.03 9.47 -9.06
C THR A 42 21.18 8.41 -10.16
N SER A 43 20.92 8.74 -11.42
CA SER A 43 21.12 7.84 -12.57
C SER A 43 22.57 7.41 -12.77
N VAL A 44 23.54 8.21 -12.32
CA VAL A 44 24.97 7.85 -12.31
C VAL A 44 25.30 7.03 -11.08
N LYS A 45 24.76 7.39 -9.90
CA LYS A 45 24.97 6.66 -8.63
C LYS A 45 24.57 5.19 -8.73
N VAL A 46 23.60 4.85 -9.59
CA VAL A 46 23.11 3.47 -9.73
C VAL A 46 23.96 2.57 -10.65
N LEU A 47 24.92 3.14 -11.40
CA LEU A 47 25.74 2.41 -12.36
C LEU A 47 27.20 2.33 -11.85
N PRO A 48 27.68 1.18 -11.33
CA PRO A 48 28.95 1.12 -10.61
C PRO A 48 30.18 1.50 -11.45
N SER A 49 30.25 1.03 -12.70
CA SER A 49 31.35 1.34 -13.62
C SER A 49 31.38 2.83 -13.98
N LYS A 50 30.21 3.41 -14.29
CA LYS A 50 30.06 4.84 -14.60
C LYS A 50 30.38 5.71 -13.38
N LEU A 51 29.91 5.31 -12.20
CA LEU A 51 30.22 5.99 -10.95
C LEU A 51 31.72 5.98 -10.67
N ALA A 52 32.39 4.82 -10.76
CA ALA A 52 33.83 4.73 -10.53
C ALA A 52 34.64 5.63 -11.49
N ALA A 53 34.26 5.67 -12.77
CA ALA A 53 34.89 6.56 -13.74
C ALA A 53 34.69 8.05 -13.39
N VAL A 54 33.47 8.44 -13.02
CA VAL A 54 33.18 9.83 -12.59
C VAL A 54 33.99 10.20 -11.35
N LEU A 55 34.01 9.35 -10.32
CA LEU A 55 34.67 9.64 -9.06
C LEU A 55 36.20 9.68 -9.21
N PHE A 56 36.82 8.63 -9.76
CA PHE A 56 38.28 8.47 -9.68
C PHE A 56 39.02 8.88 -10.96
N THR A 57 38.37 8.81 -12.12
CA THR A 57 39.00 9.17 -13.41
C THR A 57 38.75 10.63 -13.78
N HIS A 58 37.50 11.09 -13.71
CA HIS A 58 37.14 12.44 -14.17
C HIS A 58 37.33 13.51 -13.10
N HIS A 59 36.82 13.29 -11.88
CA HIS A 59 36.83 14.30 -10.82
C HIS A 59 37.88 14.07 -9.72
N ARG A 60 38.62 12.94 -9.79
CA ARG A 60 39.72 12.61 -8.87
C ARG A 60 39.38 12.79 -7.39
N VAL A 61 38.25 12.24 -6.96
CA VAL A 61 37.78 12.26 -5.56
C VAL A 61 38.89 11.79 -4.61
N THR A 62 39.14 12.57 -3.56
CA THR A 62 40.20 12.31 -2.58
C THR A 62 39.66 11.74 -1.28
N ILE A 63 38.38 11.96 -0.98
CA ILE A 63 37.72 11.50 0.25
C ILE A 63 36.37 10.87 -0.10
N LEU A 64 36.21 9.61 0.33
CA LEU A 64 34.97 8.87 0.18
C LEU A 64 34.48 8.37 1.54
N GLN A 65 33.30 8.85 1.92
CA GLN A 65 32.51 8.27 2.99
C GLN A 65 31.44 7.37 2.36
N ALA A 66 31.33 6.13 2.81
CA ALA A 66 30.40 5.17 2.22
C ALA A 66 29.98 4.09 3.23
N THR A 67 28.87 3.41 2.95
CA THR A 67 28.59 2.14 3.62
C THR A 67 29.43 1.02 3.02
N PRO A 68 29.79 -0.02 3.78
CA PRO A 68 30.37 -1.26 3.25
C PRO A 68 29.59 -1.80 2.03
N THR A 69 28.26 -1.75 2.06
CA THR A 69 27.42 -2.20 0.96
C THR A 69 27.58 -1.36 -0.30
N LEU A 70 27.66 -0.03 -0.20
CA LEU A 70 27.93 0.83 -1.36
C LEU A 70 29.28 0.51 -1.98
N LEU A 71 30.30 0.23 -1.16
CA LEU A 71 31.61 -0.16 -1.66
C LEU A 71 31.55 -1.51 -2.39
N ARG A 72 30.85 -2.50 -1.84
CA ARG A 72 30.65 -3.82 -2.47
C ARG A 72 29.98 -3.74 -3.84
N ARG A 73 29.12 -2.74 -4.05
CA ARG A 73 28.42 -2.52 -5.32
C ARG A 73 29.37 -2.30 -6.51
N PHE A 74 30.58 -1.79 -6.29
CA PHE A 74 31.58 -1.68 -7.36
C PHE A 74 32.05 -3.05 -7.88
N GLY A 75 31.94 -4.11 -7.07
CA GLY A 75 32.47 -5.43 -7.38
C GLY A 75 33.96 -5.53 -7.06
N SER A 76 34.40 -6.73 -6.69
CA SER A 76 35.77 -6.98 -6.19
C SER A 76 36.86 -6.52 -7.18
N GLN A 77 36.62 -6.75 -8.47
CA GLN A 77 37.55 -6.38 -9.55
C GLN A 77 37.70 -4.86 -9.70
N LEU A 78 36.60 -4.11 -9.76
CA LEU A 78 36.61 -2.66 -9.97
C LEU A 78 37.14 -1.92 -8.73
N ILE A 79 36.86 -2.43 -7.53
CA ILE A 79 37.44 -1.88 -6.31
C ILE A 79 38.97 -2.00 -6.39
N LYS A 80 39.49 -3.17 -6.77
CA LYS A 80 40.93 -3.41 -6.85
C LYS A 80 41.62 -2.66 -7.99
N SER A 81 40.99 -2.58 -9.15
CA SER A 81 41.58 -1.97 -10.35
C SER A 81 41.44 -0.45 -10.41
N THR A 82 40.42 0.12 -9.78
CA THR A 82 40.11 1.56 -9.86
C THR A 82 40.11 2.21 -8.47
N VAL A 83 39.15 1.84 -7.60
CA VAL A 83 38.86 2.55 -6.33
C VAL A 83 40.06 2.55 -5.38
N LEU A 84 40.61 1.36 -5.12
CA LEU A 84 41.75 1.09 -4.26
C LEU A 84 42.97 0.61 -5.06
N SER A 85 43.15 1.17 -6.26
CA SER A 85 44.32 0.94 -7.09
C SER A 85 45.55 1.70 -6.57
N THR A 86 46.73 1.44 -7.14
CA THR A 86 47.97 2.18 -6.85
C THR A 86 47.88 3.64 -7.29
N ASN A 87 47.12 3.91 -8.36
CA ASN A 87 47.04 5.21 -9.03
C ASN A 87 45.76 5.99 -8.68
N THR A 88 44.97 5.50 -7.71
CA THR A 88 43.74 6.17 -7.27
C THR A 88 44.04 7.55 -6.66
N SER A 89 43.15 8.49 -6.87
CA SER A 89 43.16 9.79 -6.17
C SER A 89 42.72 9.68 -4.70
N LEU A 90 42.09 8.55 -4.33
CA LEU A 90 41.46 8.37 -3.03
C LEU A 90 42.50 8.29 -1.90
N ARG A 91 42.52 9.32 -1.05
CA ARG A 91 43.37 9.42 0.13
C ARG A 91 42.70 8.83 1.37
N VAL A 92 41.40 9.06 1.54
CA VAL A 92 40.62 8.62 2.71
C VAL A 92 39.37 7.85 2.28
N LEU A 93 39.20 6.66 2.85
CA LEU A 93 37.99 5.86 2.76
C LEU A 93 37.43 5.65 4.17
N ALA A 94 36.30 6.28 4.48
CA ALA A 94 35.59 6.10 5.76
C ALA A 94 34.37 5.19 5.54
N LEU A 95 34.35 4.04 6.21
CA LEU A 95 33.23 3.10 6.16
C LEU A 95 32.48 3.09 7.48
N GLY A 96 31.16 3.24 7.41
CA GLY A 96 30.30 3.23 8.59
C GLY A 96 28.83 2.97 8.28
N GLY A 97 28.02 2.90 9.34
CA GLY A 97 26.59 2.64 9.27
C GLY A 97 26.17 1.17 9.07
N GLU A 98 27.14 0.26 8.92
CA GLU A 98 26.97 -1.20 8.86
C GLU A 98 28.18 -1.90 9.50
N ALA A 99 28.09 -3.21 9.75
CA ALA A 99 29.22 -4.00 10.24
C ALA A 99 30.42 -3.87 9.30
N PHE A 100 31.58 -3.57 9.88
CA PHE A 100 32.79 -3.30 9.11
C PHE A 100 33.31 -4.59 8.42
N PRO A 101 33.78 -4.53 7.16
CA PRO A 101 34.29 -5.71 6.46
C PRO A 101 35.47 -6.35 7.18
N SER A 102 35.60 -7.67 7.06
CA SER A 102 36.76 -8.37 7.63
C SER A 102 38.07 -7.90 6.99
N LEU A 103 39.17 -8.00 7.74
CA LEU A 103 40.48 -7.60 7.24
C LEU A 103 40.88 -8.41 5.99
N THR A 104 40.46 -9.66 5.89
CA THR A 104 40.66 -10.51 4.71
C THR A 104 39.98 -9.94 3.47
N VAL A 105 38.71 -9.50 3.59
CA VAL A 105 37.97 -8.88 2.49
C VAL A 105 38.62 -7.56 2.07
N LEU A 106 38.99 -6.70 3.02
CA LEU A 106 39.67 -5.43 2.73
C LEU A 106 41.01 -5.62 2.01
N LYS A 107 41.81 -6.61 2.45
CA LYS A 107 43.07 -6.96 1.78
C LYS A 107 42.82 -7.42 0.34
N SER A 108 41.74 -8.17 0.09
CA SER A 108 41.40 -8.64 -1.26
C SER A 108 41.04 -7.51 -2.22
N TRP A 109 40.42 -6.44 -1.70
CA TRP A 109 40.02 -5.25 -2.45
C TRP A 109 41.16 -4.28 -2.73
N ARG A 110 42.24 -4.34 -1.95
CA ARG A 110 43.34 -3.38 -2.05
C ARG A 110 44.32 -3.80 -3.15
N GLY A 111 44.55 -2.90 -4.10
CA GLY A 111 45.59 -3.04 -5.13
C GLY A 111 46.99 -2.96 -4.52
N ILE A 112 47.96 -3.61 -5.17
CA ILE A 112 49.36 -3.61 -4.72
C ILE A 112 49.88 -2.17 -4.73
N GLY A 113 50.41 -1.69 -3.60
CA GLY A 113 50.96 -0.33 -3.48
C GLY A 113 49.92 0.80 -3.31
N ASN A 114 48.64 0.48 -3.13
CA ASN A 114 47.62 1.47 -2.77
C ASN A 114 47.95 2.16 -1.42
N LYS A 115 47.74 3.47 -1.32
CA LYS A 115 48.06 4.28 -0.13
C LYS A 115 46.83 4.85 0.59
N THR A 116 45.63 4.42 0.21
CA THR A 116 44.38 4.94 0.79
C THR A 116 44.29 4.57 2.26
N GLN A 117 44.02 5.56 3.11
CA GLN A 117 43.78 5.37 4.53
C GLN A 117 42.33 4.93 4.74
N ILE A 118 42.13 3.77 5.37
CA ILE A 118 40.80 3.22 5.62
C ILE A 118 40.43 3.45 7.09
N PHE A 119 39.22 3.94 7.33
CA PHE A 119 38.68 4.22 8.65
C PHE A 119 37.37 3.47 8.87
N ASN A 120 37.24 2.85 10.03
CA ASN A 120 35.95 2.43 10.58
C ASN A 120 35.35 3.59 11.35
N VAL A 121 34.14 4.02 11.01
CA VAL A 121 33.41 5.07 11.73
C VAL A 121 32.09 4.52 12.25
N TYR A 122 31.80 4.76 13.51
CA TYR A 122 30.63 4.22 14.19
C TYR A 122 29.90 5.32 14.95
N GLY A 123 28.57 5.24 14.97
CA GLY A 123 27.71 6.13 15.73
C GLY A 123 26.25 5.98 15.33
N ILE A 124 25.39 6.76 15.99
CA ILE A 124 23.94 6.74 15.82
C ILE A 124 23.43 8.17 15.62
N THR A 125 22.30 8.32 14.94
CA THR A 125 21.68 9.62 14.65
C THR A 125 21.42 10.43 15.92
N GLU A 126 21.04 9.75 16.99
CA GLU A 126 20.70 10.29 18.30
C GLU A 126 21.89 10.97 19.01
N VAL A 127 23.11 10.81 18.50
CA VAL A 127 24.36 11.39 19.03
C VAL A 127 25.17 12.10 17.90
N SER A 128 24.44 12.59 16.88
CA SER A 128 24.97 13.38 15.76
C SER A 128 25.94 12.62 14.84
N SER A 129 25.41 11.61 14.15
CA SER A 129 26.11 10.77 13.17
C SER A 129 27.27 9.97 13.78
N TRP A 130 28.52 10.40 13.61
CA TRP A 130 29.67 9.65 14.12
C TRP A 130 29.89 9.88 15.61
N ALA A 131 30.28 8.83 16.32
CA ALA A 131 30.62 8.86 17.73
C ALA A 131 32.06 8.39 17.97
N THR A 132 32.51 7.36 17.25
CA THR A 132 33.87 6.81 17.33
C THR A 132 34.49 6.63 15.95
N PHE A 133 35.82 6.55 15.91
CA PHE A 133 36.57 6.25 14.70
C PHE A 133 37.79 5.37 15.00
N TYR A 134 38.13 4.50 14.06
CA TYR A 134 39.35 3.69 14.09
C TYR A 134 40.04 3.75 12.73
N ARG A 135 41.31 4.16 12.71
CA ARG A 135 42.15 4.08 11.51
C ARG A 135 42.76 2.69 11.43
N ILE A 136 42.53 1.97 10.33
CA ILE A 136 43.16 0.67 10.14
C ILE A 136 44.68 0.87 9.95
N PRO A 137 45.52 0.28 10.82
CA PRO A 137 46.97 0.41 10.68
C PRO A 137 47.47 -0.20 9.38
N GLU A 138 48.35 0.51 8.67
CA GLU A 138 48.89 0.06 7.39
C GLU A 138 49.67 -1.27 7.51
N LYS A 139 50.32 -1.50 8.67
CA LYS A 139 50.98 -2.77 9.00
C LYS A 139 50.01 -3.96 8.95
N ILE A 140 48.77 -3.77 9.40
CA ILE A 140 47.73 -4.83 9.39
C ILE A 140 47.25 -5.09 7.96
N LEU A 141 47.06 -4.03 7.17
CA LEU A 141 46.64 -4.13 5.77
C LEU A 141 47.71 -4.76 4.86
N ASN A 142 49.00 -4.58 5.17
CA ASN A 142 50.12 -5.14 4.40
C ASN A 142 50.59 -6.52 4.94
N SER A 143 50.11 -6.96 6.10
CA SER A 143 50.52 -8.24 6.70
C SER A 143 49.94 -9.43 5.93
N THR A 144 50.75 -10.47 5.72
CA THR A 144 50.33 -11.77 5.15
C THR A 144 49.66 -12.69 6.17
N LEU A 145 49.68 -12.33 7.46
CA LEU A 145 49.00 -13.12 8.51
C LEU A 145 47.48 -12.99 8.34
N LYS A 146 46.79 -14.14 8.41
CA LYS A 146 45.33 -14.19 8.60
C LYS A 146 45.05 -13.61 9.98
N CYS A 147 44.33 -12.50 10.02
CA CYS A 147 43.87 -11.91 11.26
C CYS A 147 42.36 -12.08 11.27
N ASP A 148 41.88 -13.01 12.09
CA ASP A 148 40.47 -13.38 12.16
C ASP A 148 39.69 -12.53 13.20
N LEU A 149 40.35 -11.54 13.80
CA LEU A 149 39.73 -10.64 14.76
C LEU A 149 38.88 -9.57 14.06
N PRO A 150 37.68 -9.26 14.58
CA PRO A 150 36.85 -8.17 14.07
C PRO A 150 37.55 -6.83 14.23
N VAL A 151 37.16 -5.84 13.42
CA VAL A 151 37.73 -4.50 13.48
C VAL A 151 37.10 -3.74 14.65
N GLN A 152 37.94 -3.12 15.48
CA GLN A 152 37.49 -2.32 16.61
C GLN A 152 36.71 -1.07 16.20
N LEU A 153 35.80 -0.62 17.06
CA LEU A 153 35.03 0.63 16.90
C LEU A 153 35.88 1.89 17.13
N GLY A 154 37.04 1.73 17.78
CA GLY A 154 38.04 2.77 17.95
C GLY A 154 37.74 3.76 19.06
N PHE A 155 38.20 5.00 18.85
CA PHE A 155 38.26 6.02 19.89
C PHE A 155 37.11 7.02 19.77
N PRO A 156 36.61 7.56 20.90
CA PRO A 156 35.57 8.58 20.89
C PRO A 156 36.03 9.88 20.21
N LEU A 157 35.12 10.47 19.44
CA LEU A 157 35.28 11.82 18.90
C LEU A 157 35.20 12.88 20.01
N LEU A 158 35.67 14.10 19.71
CA LEU A 158 35.68 15.20 20.67
C LEU A 158 34.26 15.46 21.22
N GLY A 159 34.14 15.50 22.54
CA GLY A 159 32.88 15.71 23.24
C GLY A 159 31.94 14.49 23.31
N THR A 160 32.36 13.33 22.78
CA THR A 160 31.63 12.05 22.94
C THR A 160 32.11 11.30 24.17
N VAL A 161 31.16 10.73 24.91
CA VAL A 161 31.40 9.72 25.96
C VAL A 161 30.84 8.40 25.45
N VAL A 162 31.61 7.33 25.61
CA VAL A 162 31.26 5.95 25.24
C VAL A 162 31.32 5.10 26.50
N GLU A 163 30.21 4.47 26.85
CA GLU A 163 30.12 3.52 27.96
C GLU A 163 29.61 2.18 27.45
N VAL A 164 30.15 1.08 27.98
CA VAL A 164 29.62 -0.26 27.74
C VAL A 164 29.03 -0.74 29.05
N LYS A 165 27.76 -1.14 29.07
CA LYS A 165 27.06 -1.58 30.28
C LYS A 165 26.60 -3.01 30.18
N ASP A 166 26.67 -3.74 31.28
CA ASP A 166 26.12 -5.09 31.40
C ASP A 166 24.59 -5.07 31.54
N THR A 167 23.98 -6.24 31.73
CA THR A 167 22.52 -6.36 31.93
C THR A 167 22.03 -5.74 33.23
N ASN A 168 22.92 -5.50 34.19
CA ASN A 168 22.61 -4.90 35.49
C ASN A 168 22.84 -3.38 35.50
N GLY A 169 23.34 -2.82 34.39
CA GLY A 169 23.60 -1.39 34.22
C GLY A 169 24.99 -0.93 34.68
N PHE A 170 25.89 -1.86 35.05
CA PHE A 170 27.25 -1.52 35.47
C PHE A 170 28.19 -1.40 34.28
N THR A 171 29.14 -0.47 34.36
CA THR A 171 30.15 -0.27 33.31
C THR A 171 31.09 -1.46 33.22
N VAL A 172 31.20 -2.04 32.03
CA VAL A 172 32.07 -3.16 31.70
C VAL A 172 33.41 -2.61 31.22
N GLN A 173 34.50 -3.10 31.81
CA GLN A 173 35.87 -2.76 31.40
C GLN A 173 36.53 -3.89 30.59
N GLU A 174 35.99 -5.11 30.68
CA GLU A 174 36.44 -6.30 29.95
C GLU A 174 35.25 -7.26 29.82
N GLY A 175 35.01 -7.84 28.65
CA GLY A 175 33.86 -8.73 28.37
C GLY A 175 32.70 -8.06 27.63
N ASN A 176 31.51 -8.67 27.67
CA ASN A 176 30.40 -8.30 26.78
C ASN A 176 29.43 -7.29 27.43
N GLY A 177 28.90 -6.35 26.65
CA GLY A 177 27.87 -5.42 27.11
C GLY A 177 27.22 -4.62 25.97
N GLN A 178 26.26 -3.77 26.32
CA GLN A 178 25.57 -2.86 25.40
C GLN A 178 26.25 -1.49 25.39
N VAL A 179 26.39 -0.88 24.21
CA VAL A 179 26.97 0.45 24.05
C VAL A 179 25.96 1.54 24.40
N PHE A 180 26.44 2.54 25.12
CA PHE A 180 25.76 3.79 25.42
C PHE A 180 26.64 4.94 24.92
N LEU A 181 26.03 5.86 24.18
CA LEU A 181 26.71 7.00 23.58
C LEU A 181 26.09 8.30 24.07
N GLY A 182 26.91 9.30 24.35
CA GLY A 182 26.43 10.61 24.73
C GLY A 182 27.56 11.61 24.85
N GLY A 183 27.40 12.57 25.75
CA GLY A 183 28.40 13.58 26.02
C GLY A 183 27.79 14.75 26.75
N ARG A 184 28.60 15.77 27.06
CA ARG A 184 28.10 16.96 27.78
C ARG A 184 27.00 17.66 26.98
N ASN A 185 27.24 17.89 25.69
CA ASN A 185 26.32 18.59 24.77
C ASN A 185 26.05 17.82 23.47
N ARG A 186 26.53 16.57 23.34
CA ARG A 186 26.50 15.83 22.08
C ARG A 186 25.39 14.79 22.10
N VAL A 187 24.14 15.26 22.06
CA VAL A 187 22.94 14.42 22.01
C VAL A 187 21.87 15.15 21.19
N CYS A 188 21.19 14.44 20.31
CA CYS A 188 20.06 14.97 19.54
C CYS A 188 18.75 14.85 20.34
N PHE A 189 17.82 15.77 20.06
CA PHE A 189 16.45 15.68 20.53
C PHE A 189 15.73 14.54 19.82
N LEU A 190 14.97 13.74 20.56
CA LEU A 190 14.13 12.67 20.03
C LEU A 190 12.66 13.01 20.22
N ASP A 191 11.86 12.78 19.18
CA ASP A 191 10.40 12.95 19.20
C ASP A 191 9.98 14.33 19.77
N ASP A 192 9.28 14.34 20.90
CA ASP A 192 8.73 15.53 21.56
C ASP A 192 9.68 16.13 22.62
N GLU A 193 10.95 15.70 22.69
CA GLU A 193 11.90 16.21 23.66
C GLU A 193 12.18 17.71 23.43
N VAL A 194 11.77 18.54 24.39
CA VAL A 194 12.02 19.99 24.37
C VAL A 194 13.35 20.36 25.03
N THR A 195 13.83 19.53 25.97
CA THR A 195 15.11 19.72 26.69
C THR A 195 15.77 18.38 27.00
N VAL A 196 17.08 18.26 26.75
CA VAL A 196 17.89 17.08 27.10
C VAL A 196 18.86 17.44 28.22
N PRO A 197 18.85 16.72 29.37
CA PRO A 197 19.81 16.97 30.45
C PRO A 197 21.26 16.84 29.99
N LEU A 198 22.14 17.67 30.54
CA LEU A 198 23.58 17.60 30.26
C LEU A 198 24.14 16.23 30.70
N GLY A 199 24.97 15.61 29.86
CA GLY A 199 25.53 14.28 30.15
C GLY A 199 24.58 13.11 29.91
N THR A 200 23.45 13.33 29.22
CA THR A 200 22.54 12.25 28.81
C THR A 200 23.29 11.22 27.96
N MET A 201 23.05 9.94 28.26
CA MET A 201 23.60 8.80 27.52
C MET A 201 22.45 8.05 26.83
N ARG A 202 22.55 7.84 25.53
CA ARG A 202 21.58 7.10 24.71
C ARG A 202 22.03 5.64 24.56
N ALA A 203 21.10 4.72 24.83
CA ALA A 203 21.32 3.30 24.55
C ALA A 203 21.30 3.07 23.03
N THR A 204 22.36 2.51 22.46
CA THR A 204 22.44 2.33 20.99
C THR A 204 21.64 1.12 20.50
N GLY A 205 21.49 0.12 21.38
CA GLY A 205 20.96 -1.20 21.02
C GLY A 205 22.04 -2.16 20.51
N ASP A 206 23.27 -1.69 20.38
CA ASP A 206 24.40 -2.45 19.87
C ASP A 206 25.15 -3.14 21.01
N PHE A 207 25.50 -4.41 20.81
CA PHE A 207 26.32 -5.20 21.71
C PHE A 207 27.76 -5.25 21.23
N VAL A 208 28.68 -5.18 22.18
CA VAL A 208 30.12 -5.22 21.96
C VAL A 208 30.79 -6.16 22.96
N THR A 209 32.01 -6.57 22.63
CA THR A 209 32.95 -7.18 23.57
C THR A 209 34.13 -6.24 23.74
N ILE A 210 34.50 -5.95 24.98
CA ILE A 210 35.74 -5.25 25.30
C ILE A 210 36.80 -6.31 25.53
N LYS A 211 37.92 -6.19 24.80
CA LYS A 211 39.12 -6.99 25.03
C LYS A 211 40.34 -6.10 25.02
N ASP A 212 41.15 -6.16 26.07
CA ASP A 212 42.35 -5.34 26.23
C ASP A 212 42.04 -3.82 26.11
N GLY A 213 40.84 -3.41 26.53
CA GLY A 213 40.35 -2.03 26.42
C GLY A 213 39.87 -1.62 25.01
N GLU A 214 39.93 -2.51 24.02
CA GLU A 214 39.42 -2.28 22.66
C GLU A 214 37.98 -2.77 22.52
N ILE A 215 37.14 -2.00 21.82
CA ILE A 215 35.71 -2.29 21.68
C ILE A 215 35.44 -2.96 20.34
N PHE A 216 34.93 -4.19 20.35
CA PHE A 216 34.58 -4.95 19.15
C PHE A 216 33.09 -5.15 19.02
N PHE A 217 32.54 -4.82 17.84
CA PHE A 217 31.11 -4.98 17.55
C PHE A 217 30.70 -6.45 17.46
N LEU A 218 29.66 -6.83 18.20
CA LEU A 218 29.10 -8.19 18.20
C LEU A 218 27.75 -8.29 17.48
N GLY A 219 27.05 -7.17 17.25
CA GLY A 219 25.73 -7.13 16.61
C GLY A 219 24.69 -6.32 17.37
N ARG A 220 23.49 -6.19 16.78
CA ARG A 220 22.36 -5.48 17.42
C ARG A 220 21.42 -6.39 18.20
N LYS A 221 20.79 -5.83 19.25
CA LYS A 221 19.75 -6.50 20.05
C LYS A 221 18.54 -6.95 19.21
N ASP A 222 18.15 -6.15 18.22
CA ASP A 222 17.01 -6.38 17.34
C ASP A 222 17.32 -7.32 16.14
N SER A 223 18.59 -7.52 15.81
CA SER A 223 19.04 -8.41 14.72
C SER A 223 19.42 -9.82 15.18
N GLN A 224 19.42 -10.09 16.50
CA GLN A 224 19.65 -11.41 17.04
C GLN A 224 18.39 -12.28 16.94
N ILE A 225 18.53 -13.45 16.34
CA ILE A 225 17.47 -14.44 16.27
C ILE A 225 17.66 -15.51 17.35
N LYS A 226 16.57 -16.12 17.80
CA LYS A 226 16.62 -17.32 18.63
C LYS A 226 16.34 -18.53 17.74
N ARG A 227 17.34 -19.40 17.57
CA ARG A 227 17.25 -20.64 16.80
C ARG A 227 17.69 -21.81 17.67
N HIS A 228 16.87 -22.85 17.73
CA HIS A 228 17.09 -24.05 18.58
C HIS A 228 17.45 -23.70 20.05
N GLY A 229 16.76 -22.71 20.62
CA GLY A 229 16.97 -22.27 22.01
C GLY A 229 18.24 -21.45 22.25
N LYS A 230 19.08 -21.22 21.23
CA LYS A 230 20.31 -20.40 21.30
C LYS A 230 20.15 -19.08 20.57
N ARG A 231 20.78 -18.02 21.08
CA ARG A 231 20.82 -16.72 20.39
C ARG A 231 21.91 -16.76 19.32
N LEU A 232 21.56 -16.34 18.12
CA LEU A 232 22.44 -16.30 16.96
C LEU A 232 22.42 -14.91 16.35
N ASN A 233 23.61 -14.34 16.10
CA ASN A 233 23.73 -13.17 15.23
C ASN A 233 23.88 -13.64 13.77
N ILE A 234 22.96 -13.18 12.93
CA ILE A 234 22.95 -13.44 11.49
C ILE A 234 24.20 -12.86 10.80
N GLU A 235 24.69 -11.71 11.27
CA GLU A 235 25.85 -11.01 10.69
C GLU A 235 27.14 -11.83 10.85
N LEU A 236 27.27 -12.58 11.95
CA LEU A 236 28.42 -13.47 12.18
C LEU A 236 28.46 -14.57 11.11
N VAL A 237 27.31 -15.15 10.78
CA VAL A 237 27.19 -16.18 9.73
C VAL A 237 27.59 -15.59 8.37
N GLN A 238 27.16 -14.37 8.08
CA GLN A 238 27.56 -13.66 6.86
C GLN A 238 29.07 -13.42 6.82
N GLN A 239 29.68 -12.91 7.89
CA GLN A 239 31.12 -12.65 7.95
C GLN A 239 31.97 -13.92 7.72
N VAL A 240 31.55 -15.05 8.30
CA VAL A 240 32.23 -16.33 8.12
C VAL A 240 32.10 -16.82 6.67
N ALA A 241 30.91 -16.71 6.08
CA ALA A 241 30.67 -17.08 4.68
C ALA A 241 31.49 -16.21 3.71
N GLU A 242 31.62 -14.90 3.97
CA GLU A 242 32.43 -13.99 3.15
C GLU A 242 33.94 -14.27 3.25
N GLY A 243 34.41 -14.89 4.33
CA GLY A 243 35.81 -15.27 4.51
C GLY A 243 36.27 -16.43 3.61
N LEU A 244 35.33 -17.16 3.00
CA LEU A 244 35.62 -18.31 2.14
C LEU A 244 36.11 -17.85 0.75
N GLN A 245 37.16 -18.48 0.24
CA GLN A 245 37.82 -18.06 -1.01
C GLN A 245 36.88 -18.12 -2.23
N GLN A 246 35.94 -19.05 -2.22
CA GLN A 246 35.00 -19.34 -3.31
C GLN A 246 33.80 -18.39 -3.36
N VAL A 247 33.51 -17.67 -2.27
CA VAL A 247 32.42 -16.71 -2.19
C VAL A 247 32.94 -15.34 -2.66
N GLU A 248 32.26 -14.71 -3.61
CA GLU A 248 32.55 -13.33 -3.99
C GLU A 248 31.80 -12.34 -3.10
N SER A 249 30.52 -12.59 -2.86
CA SER A 249 29.67 -11.78 -2.00
C SER A 249 28.52 -12.62 -1.49
N CYS A 250 28.02 -12.34 -0.29
CA CYS A 250 26.87 -13.05 0.26
C CYS A 250 26.01 -12.19 1.19
N ALA A 251 24.79 -12.65 1.43
CA ALA A 251 23.86 -12.08 2.39
C ALA A 251 23.10 -13.21 3.10
N VAL A 252 22.84 -13.06 4.39
CA VAL A 252 22.08 -14.04 5.17
C VAL A 252 20.74 -13.43 5.58
N THR A 253 19.66 -14.18 5.41
CA THR A 253 18.32 -13.77 5.84
C THR A 253 17.67 -14.80 6.75
N TRP A 254 16.77 -14.34 7.61
CA TRP A 254 15.93 -15.18 8.46
C TRP A 254 14.50 -15.16 7.92
N TYR A 255 14.15 -16.19 7.17
CA TYR A 255 12.89 -16.30 6.44
C TYR A 255 11.79 -16.93 7.30
N ASN A 256 10.60 -16.31 7.29
CA ASN A 256 9.40 -16.72 8.06
C ASN A 256 9.63 -16.97 9.55
N GLN A 257 10.69 -16.40 10.12
CA GLN A 257 11.10 -16.66 11.50
C GLN A 257 11.47 -18.13 11.81
N GLU A 258 11.73 -18.94 10.78
CA GLU A 258 11.96 -20.39 10.92
C GLU A 258 13.24 -20.87 10.22
N LYS A 259 13.59 -20.31 9.05
CA LYS A 259 14.70 -20.78 8.21
C LYS A 259 15.80 -19.73 8.03
N LEU A 260 17.05 -20.16 8.15
CA LEU A 260 18.24 -19.36 7.89
C LEU A 260 18.72 -19.62 6.46
N ILE A 261 18.71 -18.60 5.62
CA ILE A 261 19.04 -18.73 4.19
C ILE A 261 20.29 -17.91 3.90
N LEU A 262 21.28 -18.55 3.28
CA LEU A 262 22.49 -17.89 2.81
C LEU A 262 22.42 -17.74 1.28
N PHE A 263 22.34 -16.50 0.82
CA PHE A 263 22.44 -16.13 -0.59
C PHE A 263 23.89 -15.81 -0.92
N MET A 264 24.41 -16.40 -1.99
CA MET A 264 25.82 -16.24 -2.35
C MET A 264 26.02 -16.06 -3.86
N VAL A 265 26.93 -15.14 -4.19
CA VAL A 265 27.51 -14.98 -5.52
C VAL A 265 28.82 -15.78 -5.52
N SER A 266 28.89 -16.77 -6.41
CA SER A 266 30.04 -17.69 -6.50
C SER A 266 31.01 -17.25 -7.60
N LYS A 267 32.30 -17.53 -7.41
CA LYS A 267 33.32 -17.33 -8.46
C LYS A 267 33.33 -18.47 -9.50
N ASN A 268 32.80 -19.64 -9.15
CA ASN A 268 32.75 -20.85 -9.98
C ASN A 268 31.36 -21.53 -9.88
N ASP A 269 30.94 -22.34 -10.86
CA ASP A 269 29.57 -22.90 -10.91
C ASP A 269 29.30 -24.15 -10.03
N LEU A 270 30.33 -24.81 -9.48
CA LEU A 270 30.19 -26.11 -8.78
C LEU A 270 30.63 -26.05 -7.30
N VAL A 271 29.85 -25.38 -6.42
CA VAL A 271 30.39 -24.96 -5.09
C VAL A 271 29.47 -25.19 -3.87
N LYS A 272 28.19 -25.56 -4.03
CA LYS A 272 27.24 -25.62 -2.89
C LYS A 272 27.66 -26.59 -1.78
N ASP A 273 27.97 -27.84 -2.13
CA ASP A 273 28.28 -28.89 -1.14
C ASP A 273 29.62 -28.65 -0.43
N TYR A 274 30.59 -28.06 -1.13
CA TYR A 274 31.88 -27.71 -0.55
C TYR A 274 31.76 -26.56 0.45
N ILE A 275 31.02 -25.49 0.11
CA ILE A 275 30.80 -24.35 1.03
C ILE A 275 30.02 -24.79 2.26
N PHE A 276 29.02 -25.65 2.10
CA PHE A 276 28.26 -26.15 3.25
C PHE A 276 29.17 -26.90 4.23
N LYS A 277 30.07 -27.76 3.73
CA LYS A 277 31.07 -28.48 4.56
C LYS A 277 32.09 -27.56 5.22
N GLU A 278 32.53 -26.50 4.55
CA GLU A 278 33.44 -25.52 5.17
C GLU A 278 32.74 -24.68 6.25
N LEU A 279 31.50 -24.26 6.02
CA LEU A 279 30.70 -23.55 7.03
C LEU A 279 30.52 -24.40 8.30
N GLN A 280 30.32 -25.71 8.17
CA GLN A 280 30.23 -26.64 9.31
C GLN A 280 31.48 -26.69 10.19
N LYS A 281 32.67 -26.37 9.64
CA LYS A 281 33.93 -26.35 10.42
C LYS A 281 34.08 -25.07 11.25
N HIS A 282 33.52 -23.97 10.77
CA HIS A 282 33.69 -22.65 11.36
C HIS A 282 32.49 -22.17 12.18
N LEU A 283 31.30 -22.74 11.95
CA LEU A 283 30.05 -22.37 12.63
C LEU A 283 29.54 -23.52 13.52
N PRO A 284 28.98 -23.20 14.71
CA PRO A 284 28.31 -24.21 15.53
C PRO A 284 27.02 -24.73 14.84
N SER A 285 26.56 -25.92 15.23
CA SER A 285 25.45 -26.63 14.56
C SER A 285 24.17 -25.79 14.35
N HIS A 286 23.81 -24.95 15.32
CA HIS A 286 22.63 -24.09 15.28
C HIS A 286 22.81 -22.81 14.42
N ALA A 287 24.01 -22.52 13.94
CA ALA A 287 24.35 -21.36 13.11
C ALA A 287 24.51 -21.70 11.62
N ILE A 288 24.47 -22.98 11.26
CA ILE A 288 24.58 -23.44 9.88
C ILE A 288 23.30 -23.06 9.12
N PRO A 289 23.37 -22.39 7.96
CA PRO A 289 22.19 -22.08 7.13
C PRO A 289 21.39 -23.34 6.77
N ASP A 290 20.07 -23.25 6.77
CA ASP A 290 19.18 -24.33 6.32
C ASP A 290 19.26 -24.52 4.80
N GLU A 291 19.42 -23.41 4.06
CA GLU A 291 19.46 -23.44 2.60
C GLU A 291 20.53 -22.50 2.02
N LEU A 292 21.15 -22.93 0.91
CA LEU A 292 22.14 -22.21 0.13
C LEU A 292 21.57 -21.87 -1.26
N VAL A 293 21.39 -20.57 -1.52
CA VAL A 293 20.86 -20.05 -2.79
C VAL A 293 21.97 -19.34 -3.55
N LEU A 294 22.24 -19.82 -4.78
CA LEU A 294 23.17 -19.14 -5.69
C LEU A 294 22.41 -18.03 -6.41
N ILE A 295 23.01 -16.85 -6.47
CA ILE A 295 22.47 -15.67 -7.15
C ILE A 295 23.57 -15.02 -8.00
N ASP A 296 23.17 -14.38 -9.09
CA ASP A 296 24.12 -13.72 -10.01
C ASP A 296 24.72 -12.44 -9.41
N SER A 297 23.90 -11.70 -8.65
CA SER A 297 24.33 -10.49 -7.96
C SER A 297 23.46 -10.22 -6.73
N LEU A 298 24.01 -9.55 -5.72
CA LEU A 298 23.25 -9.14 -4.55
C LEU A 298 22.29 -7.98 -4.91
N PRO A 299 21.01 -8.08 -4.56
CA PRO A 299 20.07 -6.98 -4.74
C PRO A 299 20.30 -5.90 -3.70
N PHE A 300 20.22 -4.64 -4.13
CA PHE A 300 20.41 -3.48 -3.27
C PHE A 300 19.22 -2.52 -3.41
N THR A 301 18.78 -1.98 -2.27
CA THR A 301 17.79 -0.91 -2.19
C THR A 301 18.29 0.37 -2.88
N SER A 302 17.38 1.31 -3.14
CA SER A 302 17.73 2.65 -3.64
C SER A 302 18.70 3.42 -2.73
N HIS A 303 18.76 3.05 -1.44
CA HIS A 303 19.68 3.60 -0.45
C HIS A 303 21.02 2.86 -0.37
N GLY A 304 21.25 1.87 -1.23
CA GLY A 304 22.52 1.14 -1.29
C GLY A 304 22.74 0.15 -0.14
N LYS A 305 21.68 -0.25 0.57
CA LYS A 305 21.68 -1.39 1.53
C LYS A 305 21.15 -2.65 0.84
N ILE A 306 21.49 -3.84 1.34
CA ILE A 306 20.97 -5.12 0.83
C ILE A 306 19.43 -5.13 0.86
N ASP A 307 18.79 -5.49 -0.25
CA ASP A 307 17.34 -5.61 -0.33
C ASP A 307 16.88 -7.01 0.10
N VAL A 308 16.63 -7.16 1.40
CA VAL A 308 16.11 -8.41 1.99
C VAL A 308 14.76 -8.82 1.38
N SER A 309 13.95 -7.86 0.93
CA SER A 309 12.65 -8.17 0.32
C SER A 309 12.80 -8.82 -1.05
N GLU A 310 13.79 -8.38 -1.83
CA GLU A 310 14.13 -8.96 -3.12
C GLU A 310 14.80 -10.32 -2.96
N LEU A 311 15.69 -10.49 -1.98
CA LEU A 311 16.24 -11.81 -1.61
C LEU A 311 15.13 -12.82 -1.27
N ASN A 312 14.13 -12.41 -0.49
CA ASN A 312 12.99 -13.28 -0.16
C ASN A 312 12.16 -13.65 -1.41
N LYS A 313 12.02 -12.77 -2.39
CA LYS A 313 11.37 -13.08 -3.68
C LYS A 313 12.19 -14.08 -4.49
N ILE A 314 13.51 -13.91 -4.55
CA ILE A 314 14.42 -14.85 -5.23
C ILE A 314 14.29 -16.24 -4.61
N TYR A 315 14.23 -16.33 -3.28
CA TYR A 315 14.00 -17.59 -2.60
C TYR A 315 12.64 -18.21 -2.92
N LEU A 316 11.55 -17.43 -2.88
CA LEU A 316 10.21 -17.91 -3.26
C LEU A 316 10.16 -18.48 -4.68
N ASN A 317 10.79 -17.80 -5.64
CA ASN A 317 10.90 -18.29 -7.02
C ASN A 317 11.70 -19.59 -7.10
N SER A 318 12.78 -19.71 -6.31
CA SER A 318 13.59 -20.94 -6.25
C SER A 318 12.84 -22.14 -5.65
N ILE A 319 11.89 -21.90 -4.75
CA ILE A 319 10.99 -22.94 -4.22
C ILE A 319 9.95 -23.33 -5.28
N ASN A 320 9.33 -22.36 -5.94
CA ASN A 320 8.31 -22.62 -6.96
C ASN A 320 8.86 -23.43 -8.15
N LEU A 321 10.11 -23.20 -8.54
CA LEU A 321 10.81 -23.98 -9.57
C LEU A 321 11.08 -25.44 -9.12
N LYS A 322 11.22 -25.72 -7.83
CA LYS A 322 11.33 -27.09 -7.29
C LYS A 322 9.97 -27.80 -7.15
N SER A 323 8.87 -27.03 -7.14
CA SER A 323 7.50 -27.55 -7.00
C SER A 323 6.86 -27.95 -8.35
N GLU A 324 7.56 -27.87 -9.48
CA GLU A 324 7.11 -28.40 -10.78
C GLU A 324 7.28 -29.94 -10.89
N CYS A 325 6.77 -30.70 -9.93
CA CYS A 325 6.45 -32.12 -10.11
C CYS A 325 4.93 -32.29 -10.08
N LYS A 326 4.26 -32.12 -11.23
CA LYS A 326 2.80 -32.33 -11.39
C LYS A 326 2.43 -33.81 -11.54
N LEU A 327 1.25 -34.17 -11.02
CA LEU A 327 0.52 -35.44 -11.19
C LEU A 327 0.38 -35.87 -12.66
N ASN A 328 0.46 -37.18 -12.94
CA ASN A 328 0.43 -37.73 -14.31
C ASN A 328 -0.88 -38.48 -14.68
N GLY A 329 -1.97 -38.42 -13.90
CA GLY A 329 -3.26 -38.97 -14.35
C GLY A 329 -4.35 -39.14 -13.28
N LYS A 330 -5.58 -39.44 -13.74
CA LYS A 330 -6.80 -39.63 -12.91
C LYS A 330 -6.66 -40.82 -11.93
N GLU A 331 -5.98 -41.90 -12.33
CA GLU A 331 -5.81 -43.12 -11.52
C GLU A 331 -4.87 -42.91 -10.32
N GLU A 332 -3.84 -42.08 -10.47
CA GLU A 332 -2.86 -41.77 -9.41
C GLU A 332 -3.45 -40.87 -8.32
N LEU A 333 -4.45 -40.04 -8.67
CA LEU A 333 -5.17 -39.19 -7.73
C LEU A 333 -5.96 -40.01 -6.72
N TRP A 334 -6.60 -41.10 -7.16
CA TRP A 334 -7.42 -41.93 -6.28
C TRP A 334 -6.58 -42.66 -5.23
N GLU A 335 -5.45 -43.25 -5.63
CA GLU A 335 -4.54 -43.93 -4.69
C GLU A 335 -3.93 -42.96 -3.67
N LYS A 336 -3.49 -41.77 -4.12
CA LYS A 336 -2.93 -40.76 -3.23
C LYS A 336 -3.98 -40.16 -2.30
N LEU A 337 -5.23 -40.01 -2.73
CA LEU A 337 -6.33 -39.57 -1.88
C LEU A 337 -6.60 -40.58 -0.75
N HIS A 338 -6.65 -41.87 -1.07
CA HIS A 338 -6.76 -42.92 -0.04
C HIS A 338 -5.58 -42.91 0.94
N HIS A 339 -4.37 -42.66 0.45
CA HIS A 339 -3.20 -42.56 1.32
C HIS A 339 -3.28 -41.35 2.26
N LEU A 340 -3.65 -40.18 1.74
CA LEU A 340 -3.86 -38.96 2.53
C LEU A 340 -4.98 -39.16 3.56
N TRP A 341 -6.06 -39.83 3.19
CA TRP A 341 -7.18 -40.15 4.08
C TRP A 341 -6.72 -41.00 5.27
N LYS A 342 -5.96 -42.08 5.04
CA LYS A 342 -5.39 -42.93 6.10
C LYS A 342 -4.38 -42.17 6.97
N SER A 343 -3.51 -41.37 6.35
CA SER A 343 -2.47 -40.59 7.02
C SER A 343 -3.05 -39.55 7.99
N VAL A 344 -4.04 -38.78 7.53
CA VAL A 344 -4.67 -37.73 8.35
C VAL A 344 -5.50 -38.31 9.50
N LEU A 345 -6.12 -39.47 9.29
CA LEU A 345 -6.93 -40.14 10.31
C LEU A 345 -6.14 -41.05 11.26
N SER A 346 -4.83 -41.24 11.02
CA SER A 346 -3.96 -42.14 11.80
C SER A 346 -4.47 -43.59 11.85
N LEU A 347 -5.05 -44.07 10.75
CA LEU A 347 -5.52 -45.46 10.61
C LEU A 347 -4.33 -46.38 10.29
N SER A 348 -4.34 -47.60 10.83
CA SER A 348 -3.28 -48.62 10.63
C SER A 348 -3.03 -48.91 9.14
N GLU A 349 -1.78 -49.24 8.78
CA GLU A 349 -1.34 -49.67 7.42
C GLU A 349 -1.87 -51.07 7.03
N ASP A 350 -3.11 -51.40 7.41
CA ASP A 350 -3.75 -52.64 6.99
C ASP A 350 -4.22 -52.49 5.52
N PRO A 351 -4.08 -53.52 4.66
CA PRO A 351 -4.40 -53.46 3.24
C PRO A 351 -5.92 -53.44 2.95
N LEU A 352 -6.77 -53.33 3.98
CA LEU A 352 -8.20 -53.08 3.82
C LEU A 352 -8.41 -51.71 3.14
N LYS A 353 -9.02 -51.75 1.94
CA LYS A 353 -9.48 -50.57 1.21
C LYS A 353 -10.52 -49.85 2.06
N VAL A 354 -10.39 -48.53 2.19
CA VAL A 354 -11.43 -47.68 2.81
C VAL A 354 -12.68 -47.82 1.94
N PRO A 355 -13.84 -48.22 2.48
CA PRO A 355 -15.07 -48.33 1.70
C PRO A 355 -15.40 -47.00 1.01
N ASP A 356 -15.83 -47.02 -0.24
CA ASP A 356 -16.09 -45.83 -1.06
C ASP A 356 -17.13 -44.88 -0.42
N GLU A 357 -18.03 -45.42 0.40
CA GLU A 357 -19.07 -44.68 1.14
C GLU A 357 -18.60 -44.12 2.51
N SER A 358 -17.31 -44.22 2.82
CA SER A 358 -16.78 -43.78 4.12
C SER A 358 -16.87 -42.26 4.27
N LEU A 359 -17.57 -41.81 5.30
CA LEU A 359 -17.67 -40.40 5.70
C LEU A 359 -16.47 -40.02 6.58
N PHE A 360 -15.91 -38.83 6.38
CA PHE A 360 -14.71 -38.36 7.08
C PHE A 360 -14.91 -38.27 8.59
N LEU A 361 -16.04 -37.71 9.04
CA LEU A 361 -16.37 -37.58 10.45
C LEU A 361 -16.58 -38.94 11.14
N ASN A 362 -17.24 -39.88 10.46
CA ASN A 362 -17.49 -41.22 10.99
C ASN A 362 -16.23 -42.09 11.03
N SER A 363 -15.17 -41.69 10.32
CA SER A 363 -13.87 -42.36 10.26
C SER A 363 -12.87 -41.83 11.29
N GLY A 364 -13.29 -40.97 12.24
CA GLY A 364 -12.43 -40.38 13.28
C GLY A 364 -11.84 -39.01 12.92
N GLY A 365 -12.39 -38.35 11.90
CA GLY A 365 -12.06 -36.98 11.49
C GLY A 365 -12.73 -35.92 12.36
N ASP A 366 -12.09 -34.76 12.47
CA ASP A 366 -12.63 -33.57 13.12
C ASP A 366 -12.37 -32.32 12.25
N SER A 367 -12.89 -31.17 12.67
CA SER A 367 -12.76 -29.91 11.92
C SER A 367 -11.31 -29.43 11.74
N LEU A 368 -10.37 -29.87 12.57
CA LEU A 368 -8.96 -29.51 12.43
C LEU A 368 -8.27 -30.45 11.42
N LYS A 369 -8.59 -31.73 11.47
CA LYS A 369 -8.11 -32.75 10.51
C LYS A 369 -8.68 -32.52 9.11
N SER A 370 -9.91 -32.00 8.98
CA SER A 370 -10.50 -31.69 7.66
C SER A 370 -9.76 -30.56 6.96
N VAL A 371 -9.34 -29.52 7.70
CA VAL A 371 -8.50 -28.43 7.17
C VAL A 371 -7.12 -28.93 6.79
N ARG A 372 -6.56 -29.88 7.55
CA ARG A 372 -5.30 -30.52 7.20
C ARG A 372 -5.43 -31.36 5.91
N LEU A 373 -6.46 -32.17 5.80
CA LEU A 373 -6.73 -32.96 4.59
C LEU A 373 -6.95 -32.06 3.37
N LEU A 374 -7.70 -30.96 3.53
CA LEU A 374 -7.89 -29.93 2.48
C LEU A 374 -6.55 -29.41 1.96
N ASN A 375 -5.67 -28.94 2.85
CA ASN A 375 -4.38 -28.38 2.46
C ASN A 375 -3.49 -29.40 1.75
N GLU A 376 -3.47 -30.66 2.19
CA GLU A 376 -2.69 -31.72 1.53
C GLU A 376 -3.24 -32.06 0.15
N ILE A 377 -4.57 -32.06 -0.03
CA ILE A 377 -5.20 -32.26 -1.34
C ILE A 377 -4.92 -31.08 -2.28
N GLU A 378 -5.04 -29.84 -1.82
CA GLU A 378 -4.73 -28.65 -2.64
C GLU A 378 -3.25 -28.57 -3.01
N ASN A 379 -2.35 -29.00 -2.11
CA ASN A 379 -0.93 -29.15 -2.39
C ASN A 379 -0.67 -30.24 -3.44
N LEU A 380 -1.38 -31.37 -3.34
CA LEU A 380 -1.25 -32.49 -4.27
C LEU A 380 -1.72 -32.14 -5.68
N VAL A 381 -2.85 -31.41 -5.77
CA VAL A 381 -3.47 -30.98 -7.02
C VAL A 381 -2.79 -29.72 -7.59
N GLY A 382 -2.16 -28.90 -6.75
CA GLY A 382 -1.48 -27.66 -7.13
C GLY A 382 -2.43 -26.50 -7.44
N THR A 383 -3.72 -26.64 -7.13
CA THR A 383 -4.76 -25.60 -7.26
C THR A 383 -5.73 -25.69 -6.09
N SER A 384 -6.37 -24.57 -5.75
CA SER A 384 -7.43 -24.56 -4.74
C SER A 384 -8.72 -25.14 -5.30
N VAL A 385 -9.40 -25.99 -4.53
CA VAL A 385 -10.64 -26.68 -4.93
C VAL A 385 -11.83 -26.05 -4.18
N PRO A 386 -12.67 -25.23 -4.84
CA PRO A 386 -13.77 -24.54 -4.17
C PRO A 386 -14.77 -25.50 -3.51
N GLY A 387 -15.22 -25.18 -2.30
CA GLY A 387 -16.22 -25.98 -1.57
C GLY A 387 -15.71 -27.32 -1.02
N LEU A 388 -14.43 -27.67 -1.22
CA LEU A 388 -13.88 -28.96 -0.81
C LEU A 388 -13.95 -29.20 0.71
N LEU A 389 -13.84 -28.15 1.53
CA LEU A 389 -13.96 -28.28 2.98
C LEU A 389 -15.36 -28.72 3.42
N GLU A 390 -16.40 -28.19 2.80
CA GLU A 390 -17.80 -28.54 3.09
C GLU A 390 -18.06 -30.00 2.70
N ILE A 391 -17.56 -30.41 1.53
CA ILE A 391 -17.68 -31.77 1.01
C ILE A 391 -16.90 -32.76 1.86
N ILE A 392 -15.69 -32.42 2.32
CA ILE A 392 -14.94 -33.27 3.28
C ILE A 392 -15.77 -33.53 4.55
N LEU A 393 -16.54 -32.55 5.01
CA LEU A 393 -17.33 -32.66 6.24
C LEU A 393 -18.67 -33.36 6.05
N SER A 394 -19.28 -33.30 4.87
CA SER A 394 -20.65 -33.78 4.62
C SER A 394 -20.75 -35.03 3.73
N SER A 395 -19.69 -35.40 3.02
CA SER A 395 -19.73 -36.36 1.91
C SER A 395 -18.73 -37.51 2.04
N SER A 396 -18.92 -38.54 1.20
CA SER A 396 -18.07 -39.74 1.17
C SER A 396 -16.74 -39.50 0.45
N ILE A 397 -15.74 -40.37 0.66
CA ILE A 397 -14.45 -40.28 -0.03
C ILE A 397 -14.58 -40.34 -1.56
N LEU A 398 -15.57 -41.08 -2.07
CA LEU A 398 -15.89 -41.14 -3.51
C LEU A 398 -16.44 -39.81 -4.03
N GLU A 399 -17.33 -39.15 -3.28
CA GLU A 399 -17.87 -37.84 -3.65
C GLU A 399 -16.79 -36.75 -3.61
N ILE A 400 -15.87 -36.82 -2.63
CA ILE A 400 -14.71 -35.94 -2.54
C ILE A 400 -13.82 -36.09 -3.78
N TYR A 401 -13.52 -37.32 -4.20
CA TYR A 401 -12.75 -37.57 -5.42
C TYR A 401 -13.46 -37.09 -6.68
N ASN A 402 -14.77 -37.33 -6.81
CA ASN A 402 -15.54 -36.87 -7.96
C ASN A 402 -15.57 -35.34 -8.04
N HIS A 403 -15.66 -34.65 -6.90
CA HIS A 403 -15.58 -33.20 -6.84
C HIS A 403 -14.21 -32.66 -7.26
N ILE A 404 -13.13 -33.31 -6.81
CA ILE A 404 -11.77 -32.98 -7.23
C ILE A 404 -11.61 -33.23 -8.73
N LEU A 405 -12.08 -34.37 -9.25
CA LEU A 405 -12.03 -34.69 -10.68
C LEU A 405 -12.76 -33.64 -11.52
N GLN A 406 -13.98 -33.25 -11.15
CA GLN A 406 -14.75 -32.24 -11.89
C GLN A 406 -14.11 -30.86 -11.87
N THR A 407 -13.45 -30.51 -10.76
CA THR A 407 -12.83 -29.19 -10.59
C THR A 407 -11.46 -29.10 -11.29
N VAL A 408 -10.71 -30.20 -11.33
CA VAL A 408 -9.31 -30.24 -11.77
C VAL A 408 -9.17 -30.78 -13.20
N PHE A 409 -10.04 -31.71 -13.61
CA PHE A 409 -10.08 -32.33 -14.93
C PHE A 409 -11.48 -32.19 -15.56
N PRO A 410 -11.91 -30.97 -15.95
CA PRO A 410 -13.15 -30.81 -16.70
C PRO A 410 -12.99 -31.48 -18.07
N ASP A 411 -13.70 -32.59 -18.31
CA ASP A 411 -13.69 -33.28 -19.59
C ASP A 411 -14.40 -32.44 -20.66
N GLU A 412 -13.65 -31.93 -21.64
CA GLU A 412 -14.16 -31.59 -22.98
C GLU A 412 -14.43 -32.90 -23.72
N ASP A 413 -15.67 -33.41 -23.60
CA ASP A 413 -16.38 -34.24 -24.59
C ASP A 413 -17.41 -35.13 -23.89
N LEU A 414 -18.71 -34.85 -24.07
CA LEU A 414 -19.79 -35.84 -24.31
C LEU A 414 -21.17 -35.18 -24.27
N THR A 415 -21.69 -34.86 -25.46
CA THR A 415 -23.10 -34.61 -25.72
C THR A 415 -23.90 -35.92 -25.77
N PHE A 416 -24.98 -35.96 -24.97
CA PHE A 416 -26.26 -36.70 -25.12
C PHE A 416 -26.28 -38.25 -25.14
N SER A 417 -27.00 -38.85 -24.16
CA SER A 417 -28.33 -39.46 -24.39
C SER A 417 -28.76 -40.44 -23.28
N LYS A 418 -29.86 -40.12 -22.59
CA LYS A 418 -31.00 -41.04 -22.48
C LYS A 418 -32.30 -40.24 -22.34
N ASN A 419 -33.04 -40.24 -23.44
CA ASN A 419 -34.39 -39.68 -23.56
C ASN A 419 -35.46 -40.62 -22.97
N TYR A 420 -36.43 -40.03 -22.27
CA TYR A 420 -37.88 -40.26 -22.39
C TYR A 420 -38.50 -38.85 -22.35
N ALA A 421 -39.42 -38.39 -23.18
CA ALA A 421 -40.25 -39.07 -24.17
C ALA A 421 -40.80 -38.06 -25.21
N THR A 422 -41.10 -38.61 -26.38
CA THR A 422 -42.20 -38.27 -27.31
C THR A 422 -42.17 -36.98 -28.15
N LYS A 423 -41.97 -37.24 -29.46
CA LYS A 423 -42.76 -36.80 -30.64
C LYS A 423 -42.76 -35.28 -30.96
N ARG A 424 -42.59 -34.82 -32.20
CA ARG A 424 -42.69 -35.44 -33.55
C ARG A 424 -42.17 -34.40 -34.57
N LYS A 425 -41.48 -34.88 -35.62
CA LYS A 425 -41.47 -34.43 -37.05
C LYS A 425 -41.22 -32.94 -37.34
N SER A 426 -40.44 -32.50 -38.32
CA SER A 426 -40.09 -32.98 -39.67
C SER A 426 -38.97 -32.03 -40.16
N SER A 427 -37.85 -32.50 -40.69
CA SER A 427 -37.58 -32.96 -42.08
C SER A 427 -36.58 -32.00 -42.72
N ASP A 428 -35.43 -32.58 -43.06
CA ASP A 428 -34.75 -32.48 -44.35
C ASP A 428 -34.19 -31.12 -44.80
N VAL A 429 -33.00 -31.01 -45.40
CA VAL A 429 -31.80 -31.83 -45.67
C VAL A 429 -30.97 -30.95 -46.62
N ASN A 430 -29.68 -31.27 -46.77
CA ASN A 430 -28.70 -30.79 -47.76
C ASN A 430 -27.83 -29.62 -47.34
N GLN A 431 -26.55 -29.58 -47.68
CA GLN A 431 -25.51 -30.56 -48.04
C GLN A 431 -24.27 -29.72 -48.41
N GLU A 432 -23.11 -30.38 -48.42
CA GLU A 432 -21.86 -30.02 -49.11
C GLU A 432 -21.00 -28.94 -48.42
N GLU A 433 -19.86 -29.31 -47.82
CA GLU A 433 -18.59 -29.76 -48.45
C GLU A 433 -17.99 -28.69 -49.39
N THR A 434 -16.70 -28.43 -49.52
CA THR A 434 -15.41 -28.71 -48.85
C THR A 434 -14.38 -27.89 -49.68
N SER A 435 -13.09 -27.94 -49.29
CA SER A 435 -11.90 -27.46 -50.03
C SER A 435 -11.52 -26.00 -49.78
N GLY A 436 -10.28 -25.63 -49.47
CA GLY A 436 -9.05 -26.41 -49.34
C GLY A 436 -7.83 -25.53 -49.64
N LYS A 437 -6.79 -25.67 -48.80
CA LYS A 437 -5.34 -25.40 -49.01
C LYS A 437 -4.73 -24.02 -48.64
N SER A 438 -4.08 -24.06 -47.48
CA SER A 438 -2.63 -23.89 -47.19
C SER A 438 -1.84 -22.60 -47.52
N LEU A 439 -1.35 -22.01 -46.41
CA LEU A 439 0.02 -21.57 -46.10
C LEU A 439 0.69 -20.47 -46.97
N HIS A 440 0.84 -19.26 -46.39
CA HIS A 440 2.16 -18.78 -45.95
C HIS A 440 2.08 -17.64 -44.93
N GLN A 441 2.91 -17.83 -43.90
CA GLN A 441 3.52 -16.94 -42.91
C GLN A 441 3.62 -15.43 -43.26
N GLU A 442 3.12 -14.56 -42.38
CA GLU A 442 3.58 -13.18 -42.26
C GLU A 442 3.58 -12.66 -40.81
N SER A 443 4.71 -12.03 -40.49
CA SER A 443 5.13 -11.20 -39.34
C SER A 443 4.19 -10.93 -38.15
N VAL A 444 4.73 -11.23 -36.97
CA VAL A 444 4.32 -10.64 -35.68
C VAL A 444 4.72 -9.16 -35.64
N MET A 445 3.73 -8.28 -35.64
CA MET A 445 3.86 -6.87 -35.25
C MET A 445 3.29 -6.70 -33.83
N PRO A 446 3.95 -5.98 -32.92
CA PRO A 446 3.41 -5.70 -31.60
C PRO A 446 2.23 -4.72 -31.74
N LEU A 447 1.05 -5.10 -31.26
CA LEU A 447 -0.08 -4.17 -31.13
C LEU A 447 0.32 -3.04 -30.17
N ASN A 448 0.48 -1.84 -30.72
CA ASN A 448 0.39 -0.61 -29.95
C ASN A 448 -1.01 -0.53 -29.33
N CYS A 449 -1.11 -0.51 -28.00
CA CYS A 449 -2.33 -0.09 -27.33
C CYS A 449 -2.45 1.42 -27.45
N ASP A 450 -3.42 1.88 -28.23
CA ASP A 450 -3.78 3.28 -28.37
C ASP A 450 -4.19 3.88 -27.00
N ASN A 451 -3.31 4.71 -26.44
CA ASN A 451 -3.59 5.55 -25.27
C ASN A 451 -4.24 6.87 -25.72
N GLU A 452 -5.42 6.82 -26.33
CA GLU A 452 -6.22 8.03 -26.51
C GLU A 452 -6.84 8.41 -25.15
N ILE A 453 -6.48 9.59 -24.65
CA ILE A 453 -7.03 10.17 -23.43
C ILE A 453 -8.38 10.80 -23.79
N ASN A 454 -9.47 10.16 -23.40
CA ASN A 454 -10.81 10.72 -23.57
C ASN A 454 -11.04 11.83 -22.53
N ALA A 455 -11.50 13.00 -22.97
CA ALA A 455 -11.95 14.05 -22.06
C ALA A 455 -13.34 13.70 -21.53
N PHE A 456 -13.52 13.74 -20.20
CA PHE A 456 -14.79 13.41 -19.53
C PHE A 456 -14.90 14.14 -18.19
N ILE A 457 -16.12 14.13 -17.65
CA ILE A 457 -16.44 14.51 -16.27
C ILE A 457 -16.96 13.24 -15.58
N ALA A 458 -16.41 12.90 -14.43
CA ALA A 458 -16.94 11.82 -13.60
C ALA A 458 -17.42 12.35 -12.26
N LEU A 459 -18.63 11.94 -11.89
CA LEU A 459 -19.33 12.34 -10.68
C LEU A 459 -19.59 11.13 -9.81
N SER A 460 -19.20 11.23 -8.55
CA SER A 460 -19.48 10.23 -7.52
C SER A 460 -20.04 10.90 -6.26
N ARG A 461 -20.53 10.07 -5.33
CA ARG A 461 -21.14 10.50 -4.07
C ARG A 461 -20.35 11.59 -3.33
N GLY A 462 -21.06 12.48 -2.63
CA GLY A 462 -20.45 13.58 -1.89
C GLY A 462 -19.92 14.73 -2.77
N SER A 463 -20.51 14.91 -3.95
CA SER A 463 -20.14 15.95 -4.92
C SER A 463 -18.68 15.85 -5.37
N GLN A 464 -18.19 14.62 -5.53
CA GLN A 464 -16.84 14.35 -6.00
C GLN A 464 -16.80 14.45 -7.53
N ILE A 465 -15.97 15.35 -8.03
CA ILE A 465 -15.80 15.62 -9.46
C ILE A 465 -14.37 15.30 -9.87
N LEU A 466 -14.22 14.46 -10.89
CA LEU A 466 -12.96 14.24 -11.60
C LEU A 466 -13.13 14.74 -13.04
N SER A 467 -12.33 15.72 -13.45
CA SER A 467 -12.30 16.25 -14.82
C SER A 467 -10.90 16.15 -15.42
N LEU A 468 -10.80 15.81 -16.71
CA LEU A 468 -9.53 15.73 -17.43
C LEU A 468 -9.63 16.41 -18.81
N HIS A 469 -8.68 17.30 -19.13
CA HIS A 469 -8.51 18.00 -20.43
C HIS A 469 -9.67 18.91 -20.92
N THR A 470 -10.31 19.69 -20.03
CA THR A 470 -11.30 20.73 -20.40
C THR A 470 -10.75 22.16 -20.46
N THR A 471 -9.45 22.36 -20.70
CA THR A 471 -8.84 23.71 -20.78
C THR A 471 -9.27 24.56 -21.98
N ARG A 472 -10.02 24.02 -22.94
CA ARG A 472 -10.58 24.78 -24.08
C ARG A 472 -12.09 25.05 -24.02
N PHE A 473 -12.80 24.57 -23.00
CA PHE A 473 -14.26 24.73 -22.88
C PHE A 473 -14.73 25.56 -21.67
N LEU A 474 -13.80 26.10 -20.88
CA LEU A 474 -14.11 26.92 -19.70
C LEU A 474 -14.39 28.40 -20.00
N THR A 475 -14.32 28.86 -21.25
CA THR A 475 -14.68 30.25 -21.63
C THR A 475 -16.18 30.43 -21.91
N LYS A 476 -17.01 29.40 -21.78
CA LYS A 476 -18.49 29.49 -21.83
C LYS A 476 -19.20 28.89 -20.60
N LEU A 477 -18.46 28.48 -19.58
CA LEU A 477 -18.99 27.94 -18.32
C LEU A 477 -18.29 28.66 -17.18
N GLU A 478 -18.69 29.90 -16.94
CA GLU A 478 -18.47 30.53 -15.65
C GLU A 478 -19.33 29.80 -14.61
N HIS A 479 -18.68 29.35 -13.53
CA HIS A 479 -19.22 28.89 -12.22
C HIS A 479 -19.40 27.36 -12.02
N CYS A 480 -18.32 26.69 -11.62
CA CYS A 480 -18.23 25.65 -10.55
C CYS A 480 -16.74 25.32 -10.24
N PRO A 481 -16.38 24.91 -9.01
CA PRO A 481 -15.14 25.34 -8.35
C PRO A 481 -13.85 24.56 -8.72
N SER A 482 -12.78 25.35 -8.85
CA SER A 482 -11.33 25.06 -8.80
C SER A 482 -10.83 23.66 -9.20
N ALA A 483 -10.60 23.47 -10.51
CA ALA A 483 -9.43 22.72 -10.97
C ALA A 483 -8.25 23.71 -11.05
N TYR A 484 -7.19 23.46 -10.29
CA TYR A 484 -5.97 24.26 -10.32
C TYR A 484 -5.40 24.34 -11.75
N SER A 485 -5.35 25.55 -12.32
CA SER A 485 -4.54 25.85 -13.49
C SER A 485 -3.09 26.06 -13.06
N SER A 486 -2.19 25.26 -13.60
CA SER A 486 -0.76 25.56 -13.63
C SER A 486 -0.52 26.77 -14.51
N ASP A 487 -0.14 27.90 -13.92
CA ASP A 487 0.79 28.91 -14.47
C ASP A 487 0.78 30.15 -13.57
N LEU A 488 1.85 30.37 -12.80
CA LEU A 488 2.58 31.64 -12.70
C LEU A 488 3.71 31.51 -11.67
N ILE A 489 4.94 31.38 -12.18
CA ILE A 489 6.14 31.86 -11.49
C ILE A 489 6.33 33.30 -11.97
N SER A 490 6.29 34.29 -11.07
CA SER A 490 7.35 35.31 -10.93
C SER A 490 6.95 36.46 -9.99
N GLN A 491 7.89 36.71 -9.05
CA GLN A 491 8.36 37.99 -8.54
C GLN A 491 7.52 38.84 -7.56
N THR A 492 8.24 39.20 -6.48
CA THR A 492 8.15 40.41 -5.63
C THR A 492 6.92 40.55 -4.73
N ASN A 493 6.97 41.01 -3.48
CA ASN A 493 7.99 41.71 -2.70
C ASN A 493 7.73 41.56 -1.18
N ILE A 494 8.79 41.73 -0.41
CA ILE A 494 8.83 41.87 1.07
C ILE A 494 7.98 43.06 1.53
N GLN A 495 7.14 42.89 2.57
CA GLN A 495 7.02 43.83 3.70
C GLN A 495 6.09 43.32 4.83
N ASN A 496 6.70 43.15 6.02
CA ASN A 496 6.23 43.40 7.39
C ASN A 496 4.72 43.44 7.69
N MET A 497 4.28 42.63 8.66
CA MET A 497 3.61 43.13 9.87
C MET A 497 3.56 42.07 10.99
N LYS A 498 3.62 42.58 12.21
CA LYS A 498 4.08 41.95 13.45
C LYS A 498 2.99 41.15 14.19
N SER A 499 3.50 40.22 15.00
CA SER A 499 2.95 39.65 16.24
C SER A 499 1.77 40.39 16.87
N LEU A 500 0.73 39.64 17.25
CA LEU A 500 -0.11 39.91 18.42
C LEU A 500 -0.69 38.57 18.92
N ASN A 501 -0.31 38.18 20.14
CA ASN A 501 -0.90 37.05 20.87
C ASN A 501 -2.39 37.32 21.16
N PRO A 502 -3.27 36.31 21.19
CA PRO A 502 -4.62 36.47 21.72
C PRO A 502 -4.62 36.34 23.26
N PRO A 503 -5.46 37.10 23.99
CA PRO A 503 -5.66 36.90 25.42
C PRO A 503 -6.69 35.80 25.67
N ALA A 504 -6.52 35.10 26.79
CA ALA A 504 -7.51 34.21 27.39
C ALA A 504 -8.76 34.99 27.82
N LEU A 505 -9.96 34.47 27.52
CA LEU A 505 -11.19 34.86 28.20
C LEU A 505 -12.18 33.70 28.25
N ILE A 506 -12.44 33.30 29.49
CA ILE A 506 -13.52 32.42 29.95
C ILE A 506 -14.86 33.15 29.74
N GLY A 507 -15.83 32.47 29.11
CA GLY A 507 -17.20 32.97 29.02
C GLY A 507 -18.14 31.93 28.45
N LYS A 508 -18.96 31.31 29.32
CA LYS A 508 -20.10 30.48 28.92
C LYS A 508 -21.09 31.33 28.12
N SER A 509 -21.48 30.92 26.92
CA SER A 509 -22.60 31.52 26.18
C SER A 509 -23.62 30.47 25.75
N LYS A 510 -24.88 30.84 25.97
CA LYS A 510 -26.13 30.08 25.87
C LYS A 510 -26.41 29.53 24.46
N ASP A 511 -27.02 28.35 24.44
CA ASP A 511 -27.63 27.74 23.27
C ASP A 511 -28.65 28.66 22.58
N MET A 512 -28.54 28.77 21.26
CA MET A 512 -29.56 29.34 20.40
C MET A 512 -29.93 28.25 19.39
N SER A 513 -30.96 27.47 19.74
CA SER A 513 -31.42 26.32 18.96
C SER A 513 -32.39 26.78 17.87
N CYS A 514 -31.93 26.87 16.63
CA CYS A 514 -32.79 26.99 15.46
C CYS A 514 -33.14 25.56 15.00
N VAL A 515 -34.27 25.02 15.47
CA VAL A 515 -34.80 23.73 14.98
C VAL A 515 -35.88 24.07 13.96
N ALA A 516 -35.64 23.78 12.68
CA ALA A 516 -36.69 23.79 11.67
C ALA A 516 -37.58 22.56 11.91
N LYS A 517 -38.68 22.74 12.63
CA LYS A 517 -39.68 21.69 12.89
C LYS A 517 -40.65 21.58 11.73
N VAL A 518 -40.98 20.35 11.35
CA VAL A 518 -42.13 20.03 10.51
C VAL A 518 -43.39 20.16 11.37
N SER A 519 -44.25 21.14 11.09
CA SER A 519 -45.60 21.22 11.65
C SER A 519 -46.62 20.74 10.61
N GLU A 520 -47.27 19.61 10.89
CA GLU A 520 -48.57 19.30 10.31
C GLU A 520 -49.61 20.18 11.00
N GLU A 521 -50.03 21.26 10.36
CA GLU A 521 -51.35 21.87 10.57
C GLU A 521 -51.66 22.84 9.43
N GLU A 522 -52.81 22.63 8.80
CA GLU A 522 -53.35 23.43 7.71
C GLU A 522 -53.56 24.88 8.17
N THR A 523 -52.84 25.85 7.60
CA THR A 523 -53.37 27.19 7.30
C THR A 523 -52.44 27.99 6.37
N SER A 524 -53.08 28.65 5.41
CA SER A 524 -52.54 29.29 4.21
C SER A 524 -51.52 30.40 4.45
N VAL A 525 -50.30 30.22 3.94
CA VAL A 525 -49.34 31.31 3.63
C VAL A 525 -48.59 30.94 2.35
N MET A 526 -48.51 31.90 1.42
CA MET A 526 -47.98 31.86 0.05
C MET A 526 -47.14 30.63 -0.37
N GLU A 527 -47.67 29.88 -1.33
CA GLU A 527 -47.05 28.69 -1.94
C GLU A 527 -45.70 29.03 -2.61
N ALA A 528 -44.60 28.62 -1.99
CA ALA A 528 -43.37 28.34 -2.73
C ALA A 528 -43.64 27.11 -3.61
N GLU A 529 -43.60 27.26 -4.94
CA GLU A 529 -43.90 26.14 -5.85
C GLU A 529 -42.91 25.00 -5.56
N LYS A 530 -43.43 23.85 -5.12
CA LYS A 530 -42.65 22.65 -4.78
C LYS A 530 -42.00 22.06 -6.02
N MET A 531 -40.74 21.62 -5.91
CA MET A 531 -40.11 20.79 -6.94
C MET A 531 -40.82 19.44 -7.01
N GLU A 532 -41.18 19.02 -8.22
CA GLU A 532 -41.77 17.70 -8.45
C GLU A 532 -40.72 16.70 -8.94
N PHE A 533 -40.84 15.47 -8.46
CA PHE A 533 -40.01 14.35 -8.88
C PHE A 533 -40.74 13.53 -9.94
N HIS A 534 -40.07 13.27 -11.06
CA HIS A 534 -40.55 12.33 -12.07
C HIS A 534 -39.56 11.19 -12.24
N VAL A 535 -40.04 9.94 -12.19
CA VAL A 535 -39.18 8.77 -12.48
C VAL A 535 -38.95 8.70 -13.97
N ARG A 536 -37.78 9.15 -14.43
CA ARG A 536 -37.39 9.06 -15.84
C ARG A 536 -37.24 7.60 -16.27
N TRP A 537 -36.51 6.83 -15.48
CA TRP A 537 -36.36 5.39 -15.68
C TRP A 537 -35.93 4.70 -14.38
N ARG A 538 -36.12 3.39 -14.36
CA ARG A 538 -35.52 2.49 -13.36
C ARG A 538 -34.90 1.29 -14.09
N SER A 539 -33.77 0.81 -13.60
CA SER A 539 -33.08 -0.36 -14.17
C SER A 539 -32.94 -1.43 -13.08
N ASP A 540 -33.35 -2.66 -13.39
CA ASP A 540 -33.28 -3.78 -12.47
C ASP A 540 -31.84 -4.31 -12.39
N THR A 541 -31.31 -4.40 -11.18
CA THR A 541 -29.98 -4.94 -10.91
C THR A 541 -30.03 -6.33 -10.28
N GLY A 542 -31.22 -6.91 -10.13
CA GLY A 542 -31.49 -8.28 -9.66
C GLY A 542 -31.55 -8.47 -8.14
N LYS A 543 -30.83 -7.66 -7.35
CA LYS A 543 -30.85 -7.65 -5.87
C LYS A 543 -30.54 -6.25 -5.35
N CYS A 544 -30.57 -6.07 -4.03
CA CYS A 544 -30.30 -4.82 -3.32
C CYS A 544 -29.10 -4.02 -3.88
N VAL A 545 -29.29 -2.70 -4.00
CA VAL A 545 -28.27 -1.74 -4.47
C VAL A 545 -27.78 -0.85 -3.33
N ASP A 546 -26.69 -1.28 -2.68
CA ASP A 546 -26.04 -0.49 -1.62
C ASP A 546 -24.88 0.38 -2.16
N ALA A 547 -24.30 0.00 -3.30
CA ALA A 547 -23.29 0.81 -3.97
C ALA A 547 -23.89 2.16 -4.42
N SER A 548 -23.07 3.21 -4.43
CA SER A 548 -23.48 4.50 -4.97
C SER A 548 -23.17 4.57 -6.47
N PRO A 549 -24.02 5.23 -7.28
CA PRO A 549 -23.77 5.38 -8.71
C PRO A 549 -22.47 6.14 -8.98
N LEU A 550 -21.74 5.74 -10.02
CA LEU A 550 -20.71 6.56 -10.66
C LEU A 550 -21.26 7.02 -12.00
N LEU A 551 -21.31 8.32 -12.22
CA LEU A 551 -21.71 8.89 -13.51
C LEU A 551 -20.47 9.35 -14.28
N VAL A 552 -20.34 8.94 -15.54
CA VAL A 552 -19.26 9.37 -16.45
C VAL A 552 -19.88 10.02 -17.68
N ILE A 553 -19.53 11.29 -17.92
CA ILE A 553 -20.05 12.13 -19.00
C ILE A 553 -18.90 12.48 -19.95
N PRO A 554 -18.88 11.93 -21.18
CA PRO A 554 -17.88 12.28 -22.18
C PRO A 554 -17.98 13.75 -22.61
N ALA A 555 -16.85 14.41 -22.84
CA ALA A 555 -16.82 15.83 -23.22
C ALA A 555 -17.27 16.07 -24.67
N VAL A 556 -17.02 15.11 -25.57
CA VAL A 556 -17.33 15.22 -27.01
C VAL A 556 -18.81 14.95 -27.28
N ASP A 557 -19.38 13.96 -26.59
CA ASP A 557 -20.78 13.57 -26.75
C ASP A 557 -21.44 13.39 -25.39
N LYS A 558 -22.04 14.48 -24.87
CA LYS A 558 -22.77 14.45 -23.60
C LYS A 558 -23.93 13.46 -23.63
N SER A 559 -24.51 13.16 -24.80
CA SER A 559 -25.63 12.23 -24.93
C SER A 559 -25.26 10.77 -24.63
N SER A 560 -23.96 10.47 -24.58
CA SER A 560 -23.43 9.14 -24.26
C SER A 560 -23.12 8.93 -22.77
N ALA A 561 -23.57 9.83 -21.88
CA ALA A 561 -23.35 9.74 -20.45
C ALA A 561 -23.80 8.37 -19.87
N THR A 562 -22.96 7.79 -19.01
CA THR A 562 -23.10 6.41 -18.55
C THR A 562 -23.03 6.32 -17.04
N VAL A 563 -24.02 5.65 -16.45
CA VAL A 563 -24.11 5.32 -15.03
C VAL A 563 -23.51 3.92 -14.82
N TYR A 564 -22.51 3.82 -13.96
CA TYR A 564 -21.93 2.56 -13.51
C TYR A 564 -22.42 2.24 -12.11
N ILE A 565 -22.98 1.04 -11.93
CA ILE A 565 -23.57 0.61 -10.66
C ILE A 565 -23.37 -0.89 -10.43
N GLY A 566 -23.06 -1.25 -9.18
CA GLY A 566 -22.96 -2.63 -8.72
C GLY A 566 -24.08 -2.99 -7.74
N SER A 567 -24.41 -4.28 -7.62
CA SER A 567 -25.45 -4.74 -6.70
C SER A 567 -25.08 -6.05 -5.98
N HIS A 568 -25.97 -6.48 -5.08
CA HIS A 568 -25.82 -7.73 -4.33
C HIS A 568 -26.08 -8.98 -5.18
N SER A 569 -26.49 -8.84 -6.45
CA SER A 569 -26.67 -9.95 -7.39
C SER A 569 -25.38 -10.30 -8.13
N HIS A 570 -24.25 -9.71 -7.70
CA HIS A 570 -22.93 -9.86 -8.32
C HIS A 570 -22.82 -9.16 -9.68
N ARG A 571 -23.85 -8.40 -10.09
CA ARG A 571 -23.89 -7.68 -11.37
C ARG A 571 -23.25 -6.30 -11.24
N MET A 572 -22.28 -6.04 -12.11
CA MET A 572 -21.80 -4.70 -12.44
C MET A 572 -22.45 -4.28 -13.76
N MET A 573 -23.10 -3.12 -13.79
CA MET A 573 -23.85 -2.65 -14.95
C MET A 573 -23.35 -1.27 -15.40
N ALA A 574 -23.40 -1.07 -16.71
CA ALA A 574 -23.34 0.25 -17.33
C ALA A 574 -24.71 0.57 -17.93
N VAL A 575 -25.32 1.66 -17.49
CA VAL A 575 -26.66 2.09 -17.89
C VAL A 575 -26.54 3.47 -18.54
N ASP A 576 -27.22 3.65 -19.68
CA ASP A 576 -27.30 4.95 -20.32
C ASP A 576 -28.10 5.95 -19.47
N LEU A 577 -27.52 7.13 -19.21
CA LEU A 577 -28.12 8.12 -18.30
C LEU A 577 -29.50 8.60 -18.79
N TYR A 578 -29.70 8.77 -20.09
CA TYR A 578 -30.90 9.40 -20.62
C TYR A 578 -32.01 8.39 -20.88
N SER A 579 -31.67 7.23 -21.45
CA SER A 579 -32.64 6.20 -21.84
C SER A 579 -32.90 5.13 -20.77
N GLY A 580 -31.99 4.96 -19.80
CA GLY A 580 -32.05 3.87 -18.83
C GLY A 580 -31.74 2.49 -19.41
N LYS A 581 -31.32 2.42 -20.68
CA LYS A 581 -30.96 1.18 -21.35
C LYS A 581 -29.61 0.66 -20.83
N VAL A 582 -29.57 -0.62 -20.50
CA VAL A 582 -28.32 -1.30 -20.12
C VAL A 582 -27.41 -1.39 -21.35
N LYS A 583 -26.23 -0.79 -21.27
CA LYS A 583 -25.17 -0.87 -22.30
C LYS A 583 -24.45 -2.20 -22.22
N TRP A 584 -24.08 -2.60 -21.01
CA TRP A 584 -23.51 -3.92 -20.72
C TRP A 584 -23.78 -4.32 -19.27
N GLU A 585 -23.73 -5.62 -19.02
CA GLU A 585 -23.78 -6.24 -17.70
C GLU A 585 -22.63 -7.24 -17.59
N GLN A 586 -21.94 -7.23 -16.45
CA GLN A 586 -20.87 -8.17 -16.14
C GLN A 586 -21.11 -8.80 -14.76
N ILE A 587 -21.18 -10.12 -14.72
CA ILE A 587 -21.26 -10.88 -13.47
C ILE A 587 -19.85 -11.04 -12.89
N LEU A 588 -19.68 -10.59 -11.64
CA LEU A 588 -18.47 -10.72 -10.83
C LEU A 588 -18.63 -11.87 -9.82
N GLY A 589 -17.61 -12.13 -9.01
CA GLY A 589 -17.58 -13.34 -8.18
C GLY A 589 -18.39 -13.29 -6.89
N ASP A 590 -18.81 -12.10 -6.43
CA ASP A 590 -19.65 -11.92 -5.24
C ASP A 590 -20.31 -10.52 -5.25
N ARG A 591 -21.08 -10.17 -4.21
CA ARG A 591 -21.83 -8.92 -4.07
C ARG A 591 -20.91 -7.70 -4.16
N ILE A 592 -21.47 -6.64 -4.74
CA ILE A 592 -20.75 -5.40 -5.01
C ILE A 592 -21.38 -4.28 -4.19
N GLU A 593 -20.66 -3.88 -3.14
CA GLU A 593 -21.05 -2.77 -2.25
C GLU A 593 -20.10 -1.55 -2.44
N SER A 594 -18.93 -1.77 -3.04
CA SER A 594 -18.02 -0.71 -3.49
C SER A 594 -18.66 0.10 -4.61
N SER A 595 -18.61 1.42 -4.52
CA SER A 595 -18.95 2.27 -5.67
C SER A 595 -17.84 2.15 -6.72
N ALA A 596 -18.19 2.29 -7.99
CA ALA A 596 -17.23 2.23 -9.08
C ALA A 596 -16.35 3.49 -9.12
N CYS A 597 -15.13 3.36 -9.65
CA CYS A 597 -14.20 4.47 -9.89
C CYS A 597 -13.67 4.40 -11.33
N VAL A 598 -13.62 5.53 -12.04
CA VAL A 598 -13.11 5.58 -13.41
C VAL A 598 -11.60 5.87 -13.44
N SER A 599 -10.89 5.30 -14.42
CA SER A 599 -9.48 5.57 -14.63
C SER A 599 -9.21 6.95 -15.21
N LYS A 600 -7.96 7.40 -15.07
CA LYS A 600 -7.50 8.68 -15.62
C LYS A 600 -7.80 8.81 -17.12
N CYS A 601 -7.72 7.72 -17.89
CA CYS A 601 -8.01 7.75 -19.32
C CYS A 601 -9.50 7.57 -19.68
N GLY A 602 -10.38 7.30 -18.72
CA GLY A 602 -11.81 7.05 -18.98
C GLY A 602 -12.14 5.64 -19.50
N ASN A 603 -11.13 4.86 -19.87
CA ASN A 603 -11.32 3.57 -20.56
C ASN A 603 -11.53 2.39 -19.60
N PHE A 604 -11.33 2.59 -18.30
CA PHE A 604 -11.43 1.53 -17.30
C PHE A 604 -12.28 1.93 -16.10
N ILE A 605 -13.03 0.96 -15.59
CA ILE A 605 -13.83 1.07 -14.37
C ILE A 605 -13.26 0.10 -13.34
N VAL A 606 -12.97 0.60 -12.15
CA VAL A 606 -12.40 -0.14 -11.03
C VAL A 606 -13.46 -0.31 -9.96
N VAL A 607 -13.65 -1.54 -9.48
CA VAL A 607 -14.67 -1.88 -8.48
C VAL A 607 -14.17 -2.97 -7.54
N GLY A 608 -14.40 -2.78 -6.24
CA GLY A 608 -14.15 -3.80 -5.21
C GLY A 608 -15.30 -4.80 -5.09
N CYS A 609 -14.99 -6.06 -4.77
CA CYS A 609 -15.97 -7.13 -4.61
C CYS A 609 -15.77 -7.88 -3.29
N TYR A 610 -16.84 -8.48 -2.77
CA TYR A 610 -16.82 -9.21 -1.50
C TYR A 610 -15.97 -10.49 -1.52
N ASN A 611 -15.73 -11.08 -2.69
CA ASN A 611 -14.83 -12.23 -2.86
C ASN A 611 -13.34 -11.88 -2.66
N GLY A 612 -13.03 -10.62 -2.31
CA GLY A 612 -11.67 -10.14 -2.08
C GLY A 612 -10.93 -9.72 -3.34
N LEU A 613 -11.60 -9.67 -4.50
CA LEU A 613 -11.00 -9.16 -5.74
C LEU A 613 -11.34 -7.69 -5.98
N VAL A 614 -10.38 -6.98 -6.57
CA VAL A 614 -10.57 -5.69 -7.23
C VAL A 614 -10.62 -5.96 -8.73
N TYR A 615 -11.73 -5.63 -9.37
CA TYR A 615 -11.94 -5.82 -10.80
C TYR A 615 -11.66 -4.52 -11.54
N ILE A 616 -10.91 -4.61 -12.64
CA ILE A 616 -10.69 -3.55 -13.61
C ILE A 616 -11.38 -3.98 -14.89
N LEU A 617 -12.46 -3.29 -15.24
CA LEU A 617 -13.30 -3.58 -16.40
C LEU A 617 -13.10 -2.52 -17.48
N LYS A 618 -13.21 -2.90 -18.75
CA LYS A 618 -13.29 -1.91 -19.84
C LYS A 618 -14.60 -1.13 -19.73
N SER A 619 -14.53 0.20 -19.81
CA SER A 619 -15.70 1.07 -19.59
C SER A 619 -16.79 0.92 -20.65
N ASN A 620 -16.42 0.55 -21.88
CA ASN A 620 -17.31 0.40 -23.03
C ASN A 620 -17.99 -0.98 -23.14
N SER A 621 -17.35 -2.06 -22.69
CA SER A 621 -17.85 -3.43 -22.87
C SER A 621 -18.08 -4.21 -21.57
N GLY A 622 -17.50 -3.76 -20.45
CA GLY A 622 -17.54 -4.51 -19.18
C GLY A 622 -16.55 -5.67 -19.09
N GLU A 623 -15.77 -5.93 -20.14
CA GLU A 623 -14.78 -7.02 -20.15
C GLU A 623 -13.73 -6.85 -19.05
N LYS A 624 -13.39 -7.95 -18.37
CA LYS A 624 -12.36 -7.99 -17.32
C LYS A 624 -10.97 -7.77 -17.93
N TYR A 625 -10.41 -6.58 -17.72
CA TYR A 625 -9.07 -6.22 -18.18
C TYR A 625 -7.97 -6.72 -17.21
N TRP A 626 -8.22 -6.60 -15.91
CA TRP A 626 -7.32 -7.06 -14.86
C TRP A 626 -8.10 -7.36 -13.58
N MET A 627 -7.59 -8.28 -12.76
CA MET A 627 -8.11 -8.60 -11.44
C MET A 627 -6.95 -8.59 -10.45
N PHE A 628 -7.14 -7.93 -9.33
CA PHE A 628 -6.16 -7.90 -8.24
C PHE A 628 -6.74 -8.57 -7.00
N THR A 629 -6.03 -9.54 -6.45
CA THR A 629 -6.46 -10.32 -5.28
C THR A 629 -6.00 -9.69 -3.98
N THR A 630 -6.94 -9.45 -3.08
CA THR A 630 -6.70 -9.13 -1.67
C THR A 630 -7.09 -10.32 -0.79
N ASN A 631 -6.68 -10.32 0.48
CA ASN A 631 -6.92 -11.47 1.37
C ASN A 631 -8.24 -11.35 2.16
N GLY A 632 -9.17 -10.50 1.71
CA GLY A 632 -10.43 -10.23 2.40
C GLY A 632 -11.34 -9.34 1.56
N ALA A 633 -12.62 -9.26 1.92
CA ALA A 633 -13.62 -8.51 1.14
C ALA A 633 -13.20 -7.05 0.85
N VAL A 634 -13.49 -6.58 -0.36
CA VAL A 634 -13.19 -5.21 -0.80
C VAL A 634 -14.48 -4.41 -0.88
N LYS A 635 -14.84 -3.76 0.22
CA LYS A 635 -16.02 -2.87 0.28
C LYS A 635 -15.67 -1.39 0.06
N SER A 636 -14.44 -0.99 0.35
CA SER A 636 -13.95 0.36 0.07
C SER A 636 -14.03 0.66 -1.43
N SER A 637 -14.72 1.75 -1.80
CA SER A 637 -14.64 2.29 -3.16
C SER A 637 -13.22 2.81 -3.43
N ALA A 638 -12.72 2.61 -4.65
CA ALA A 638 -11.38 3.06 -5.03
C ALA A 638 -11.32 4.59 -5.26
N THR A 639 -10.13 5.16 -5.13
CA THR A 639 -9.83 6.56 -5.49
C THR A 639 -8.68 6.60 -6.47
N VAL A 640 -8.84 7.33 -7.58
CA VAL A 640 -7.79 7.52 -8.57
C VAL A 640 -6.99 8.80 -8.28
N ASP A 641 -5.68 8.74 -8.43
CA ASP A 641 -4.81 9.90 -8.50
C ASP A 641 -4.85 10.50 -9.91
N PRO A 642 -5.39 11.71 -10.11
CA PRO A 642 -5.44 12.34 -11.44
C PRO A 642 -4.04 12.63 -12.02
N THR A 643 -3.03 12.79 -11.16
CA THR A 643 -1.67 13.11 -11.60
C THR A 643 -0.95 11.85 -12.08
N THR A 644 -0.93 10.79 -11.27
CA THR A 644 -0.17 9.56 -11.54
C THR A 644 -0.97 8.48 -12.25
N GLY A 645 -2.31 8.47 -12.13
CA GLY A 645 -3.19 7.40 -12.60
C GLY A 645 -3.24 6.17 -11.69
N LEU A 646 -2.61 6.22 -10.51
CA LEU A 646 -2.68 5.15 -9.52
C LEU A 646 -4.05 5.08 -8.87
N PHE A 647 -4.49 3.87 -8.55
CA PHE A 647 -5.70 3.63 -7.77
C PHE A 647 -5.36 3.25 -6.35
N TYR A 648 -6.08 3.84 -5.40
CA TYR A 648 -5.97 3.53 -3.99
C TYR A 648 -7.24 2.85 -3.49
N ILE A 649 -7.10 1.76 -2.76
CA ILE A 649 -8.23 0.98 -2.28
C ILE A 649 -7.92 0.27 -0.97
N GLY A 650 -8.91 0.19 -0.08
CA GLY A 650 -8.84 -0.55 1.18
C GLY A 650 -9.46 -1.95 1.08
N SER A 651 -8.98 -2.89 1.89
CA SER A 651 -9.59 -4.22 2.03
C SER A 651 -9.84 -4.58 3.49
N HIS A 652 -10.76 -5.52 3.70
CA HIS A 652 -11.04 -6.10 4.99
C HIS A 652 -9.90 -6.95 5.54
N ASP A 653 -8.90 -7.28 4.71
CA ASP A 653 -7.65 -7.91 5.14
C ASP A 653 -6.72 -6.99 5.96
N GLN A 654 -7.21 -5.82 6.35
CA GLN A 654 -6.52 -4.79 7.12
C GLN A 654 -5.43 -4.04 6.37
N HIS A 655 -5.46 -4.04 5.04
CA HIS A 655 -4.50 -3.33 4.20
C HIS A 655 -5.14 -2.28 3.29
N ALA A 656 -4.32 -1.28 2.98
CA ALA A 656 -4.51 -0.36 1.87
C ALA A 656 -3.54 -0.71 0.75
N TYR A 657 -3.97 -0.51 -0.49
CA TYR A 657 -3.25 -0.86 -1.70
C TYR A 657 -3.17 0.33 -2.64
N ALA A 658 -2.01 0.51 -3.29
CA ALA A 658 -1.90 1.27 -4.52
C ALA A 658 -1.73 0.34 -5.71
N LEU A 659 -2.55 0.53 -6.73
CA LEU A 659 -2.59 -0.29 -7.93
C LEU A 659 -2.27 0.58 -9.14
N ASP A 660 -1.30 0.13 -9.93
CA ASP A 660 -1.01 0.64 -11.27
C ASP A 660 -1.71 -0.29 -12.25
N ILE A 661 -2.89 0.12 -12.73
CA ILE A 661 -3.72 -0.71 -13.60
C ILE A 661 -3.08 -0.92 -14.98
N TYR A 662 -2.29 0.05 -15.46
CA TYR A 662 -1.65 -0.02 -16.77
C TYR A 662 -0.48 -0.99 -16.77
N LYS A 663 0.23 -1.09 -15.64
CA LYS A 663 1.29 -2.09 -15.43
C LYS A 663 0.80 -3.37 -14.76
N LYS A 664 -0.51 -3.47 -14.48
CA LYS A 664 -1.17 -4.60 -13.79
C LYS A 664 -0.42 -5.04 -12.53
N LYS A 665 -0.01 -4.07 -11.71
CA LYS A 665 0.81 -4.34 -10.52
C LYS A 665 0.32 -3.57 -9.30
N CYS A 666 0.51 -4.17 -8.13
CA CYS A 666 0.44 -3.46 -6.87
C CYS A 666 1.76 -2.69 -6.66
N VAL A 667 1.67 -1.37 -6.54
CA VAL A 667 2.81 -0.48 -6.31
C VAL A 667 3.28 -0.57 -4.86
N TRP A 668 2.33 -0.55 -3.93
CA TRP A 668 2.58 -0.75 -2.51
C TRP A 668 1.36 -1.33 -1.80
N LYS A 669 1.62 -2.02 -0.70
CA LYS A 669 0.66 -2.58 0.24
C LYS A 669 1.03 -2.09 1.65
N LEU A 670 0.09 -1.52 2.37
CA LEU A 670 0.29 -0.99 3.72
C LEU A 670 -0.69 -1.64 4.70
N LYS A 671 -0.19 -2.13 5.83
CA LYS A 671 -1.05 -2.61 6.93
C LYS A 671 -1.59 -1.42 7.73
N CYS A 672 -2.91 -1.28 7.79
CA CYS A 672 -3.60 -0.13 8.39
C CYS A 672 -3.93 -0.32 9.87
N GLY A 673 -3.70 -1.52 10.44
CA GLY A 673 -3.98 -1.79 11.86
C GLY A 673 -5.45 -2.05 12.18
N GLY A 674 -6.27 -2.25 11.15
CA GLY A 674 -7.69 -2.60 11.25
C GLY A 674 -8.30 -2.74 9.85
N THR A 675 -9.47 -3.36 9.76
CA THR A 675 -10.23 -3.54 8.51
C THR A 675 -10.48 -2.18 7.86
N VAL A 676 -10.15 -2.05 6.57
CA VAL A 676 -10.34 -0.80 5.81
C VAL A 676 -11.66 -0.88 5.06
N PHE A 677 -12.70 -0.34 5.68
CA PHE A 677 -14.06 -0.27 5.11
C PHE A 677 -14.28 1.04 4.34
N SER A 678 -13.79 2.15 4.90
CA SER A 678 -13.94 3.49 4.35
C SER A 678 -13.22 3.66 3.01
N SER A 679 -13.79 4.42 2.09
CA SER A 679 -13.11 4.84 0.87
C SER A 679 -11.96 5.79 1.18
N PRO A 680 -10.80 5.68 0.51
CA PRO A 680 -9.72 6.63 0.66
C PRO A 680 -10.12 8.03 0.20
N CYS A 681 -9.40 9.03 0.70
CA CYS A 681 -9.54 10.41 0.25
C CYS A 681 -8.16 10.98 -0.09
N LEU A 682 -7.97 11.41 -1.34
CA LEU A 682 -6.72 11.99 -1.81
C LEU A 682 -6.78 13.52 -1.71
N SER A 683 -5.80 14.11 -1.03
CA SER A 683 -5.45 15.52 -1.17
C SER A 683 -4.21 15.65 -2.06
N LEU A 684 -4.25 16.60 -2.98
CA LEU A 684 -3.09 16.94 -3.82
C LEU A 684 -2.17 17.96 -3.12
N ILE A 685 -2.71 18.77 -2.22
CA ILE A 685 -2.00 19.81 -1.49
C ILE A 685 -2.49 19.83 -0.04
N PRO A 686 -1.70 19.31 0.93
CA PRO A 686 -0.48 18.52 0.72
C PRO A 686 -0.79 17.16 0.09
N TYR A 687 0.18 16.58 -0.60
CA TYR A 687 0.02 15.30 -1.30
C TYR A 687 -0.08 14.12 -0.32
N HIS A 688 -1.27 13.91 0.21
CA HIS A 688 -1.62 12.95 1.26
C HIS A 688 -2.85 12.14 0.88
N LEU A 689 -2.84 10.88 1.27
CA LEU A 689 -3.93 9.93 1.10
C LEU A 689 -4.45 9.52 2.48
N TYR A 690 -5.73 9.77 2.72
CA TYR A 690 -6.38 9.48 4.00
C TYR A 690 -7.15 8.18 3.94
N PHE A 691 -6.95 7.33 4.94
CA PHE A 691 -7.73 6.11 5.15
C PHE A 691 -8.27 6.06 6.56
N ALA A 692 -9.47 5.51 6.72
CA ALA A 692 -10.03 5.19 8.01
C ALA A 692 -10.21 3.67 8.17
N THR A 693 -10.26 3.21 9.41
CA THR A 693 -10.37 1.79 9.73
C THR A 693 -11.46 1.53 10.73
N LEU A 694 -12.03 0.32 10.69
CA LEU A 694 -12.96 -0.14 11.72
C LEU A 694 -12.28 -0.37 13.08
N GLY A 695 -10.93 -0.35 13.12
CA GLY A 695 -10.16 -0.30 14.37
C GLY A 695 -10.10 1.10 15.01
N GLY A 696 -10.75 2.10 14.41
CA GLY A 696 -10.78 3.47 14.92
C GLY A 696 -9.50 4.26 14.69
N LEU A 697 -8.80 3.96 13.60
CA LEU A 697 -7.62 4.70 13.17
C LEU A 697 -7.93 5.54 11.93
N LEU A 698 -7.60 6.82 11.98
CA LEU A 698 -7.46 7.71 10.83
C LEU A 698 -5.98 7.81 10.47
N LEU A 699 -5.64 7.55 9.22
CA LEU A 699 -4.28 7.45 8.72
C LEU A 699 -4.08 8.47 7.61
N ALA A 700 -2.96 9.19 7.64
CA ALA A 700 -2.45 9.89 6.46
C ALA A 700 -1.24 9.15 5.91
N ILE A 701 -1.24 8.92 4.61
CA ILE A 701 -0.25 8.12 3.89
C ILE A 701 0.28 8.94 2.73
N ASN A 702 1.57 8.86 2.48
CA ASN A 702 2.18 9.43 1.29
C ASN A 702 1.77 8.56 0.07
N PRO A 703 0.99 9.10 -0.89
CA PRO A 703 0.40 8.29 -1.96
C PRO A 703 1.44 7.65 -2.90
N ALA A 704 2.62 8.27 -3.06
CA ALA A 704 3.69 7.76 -3.92
C ALA A 704 4.45 6.58 -3.29
N THR A 705 4.69 6.64 -1.98
CA THR A 705 5.55 5.65 -1.30
C THR A 705 4.78 4.61 -0.49
N GLY A 706 3.50 4.87 -0.19
CA GLY A 706 2.71 4.05 0.72
C GLY A 706 3.15 4.15 2.19
N ARG A 707 4.08 5.07 2.52
CA ARG A 707 4.52 5.29 3.89
C ARG A 707 3.50 6.11 4.65
N ARG A 708 3.21 5.68 5.88
CA ARG A 708 2.36 6.44 6.81
C ARG A 708 3.07 7.73 7.21
N VAL A 709 2.39 8.86 7.01
CA VAL A 709 2.81 10.19 7.49
C VAL A 709 2.46 10.32 8.96
N TRP A 710 1.18 10.11 9.31
CA TRP A 710 0.72 10.11 10.70
C TRP A 710 -0.46 9.15 10.88
N LYS A 711 -0.77 8.85 12.15
CA LYS A 711 -1.99 8.14 12.56
C LYS A 711 -2.62 8.86 13.73
N HIS A 712 -3.95 8.91 13.75
CA HIS A 712 -4.74 9.34 14.87
C HIS A 712 -5.66 8.20 15.31
N SER A 713 -5.76 7.95 16.62
CA SER A 713 -6.69 6.96 17.16
C SER A 713 -7.91 7.67 17.71
N CYS A 714 -9.07 7.39 17.13
CA CYS A 714 -10.37 7.89 17.59
C CYS A 714 -11.02 6.94 18.62
N GLY A 715 -10.38 5.80 18.93
CA GLY A 715 -10.85 4.83 19.93
C GLY A 715 -12.10 4.02 19.55
N LYS A 716 -12.81 4.42 18.48
CA LYS A 716 -14.07 3.82 18.03
C LYS A 716 -14.08 3.64 16.51
N PRO A 717 -14.80 2.65 15.96
CA PRO A 717 -14.78 2.35 14.53
C PRO A 717 -15.16 3.56 13.66
N LEU A 718 -14.48 3.68 12.51
CA LEU A 718 -14.76 4.73 11.52
C LEU A 718 -15.34 4.08 10.26
N PHE A 719 -16.67 4.15 10.09
CA PHE A 719 -17.36 3.68 8.89
C PHE A 719 -17.46 4.77 7.82
N SER A 720 -17.58 6.03 8.24
CA SER A 720 -17.52 7.19 7.36
C SER A 720 -16.22 7.20 6.57
N SER A 721 -16.28 7.58 5.31
CA SER A 721 -15.09 7.90 4.52
C SER A 721 -14.59 9.30 4.88
N PRO A 722 -13.27 9.52 5.03
CA PRO A 722 -12.74 10.86 5.22
C PRO A 722 -13.05 11.75 4.02
N ARG A 723 -13.24 13.05 4.27
CA ARG A 723 -13.32 14.09 3.24
C ARG A 723 -12.30 15.16 3.56
N CYS A 724 -11.45 15.54 2.60
CA CYS A 724 -10.56 16.67 2.75
C CYS A 724 -11.05 17.88 1.95
N CYS A 725 -10.85 19.06 2.52
CA CYS A 725 -10.85 20.37 1.85
C CYS A 725 -9.41 20.92 1.86
N LEU A 726 -9.20 22.14 1.40
CA LEU A 726 -7.86 22.76 1.33
C LEU A 726 -7.10 22.84 2.67
N GLN A 727 -7.83 22.92 3.78
CA GLN A 727 -7.24 23.13 5.11
C GLN A 727 -7.39 21.93 6.04
N TYR A 728 -8.47 21.16 5.89
CA TYR A 728 -8.90 20.20 6.89
C TYR A 728 -9.33 18.86 6.30
N ILE A 729 -9.35 17.86 7.16
CA ILE A 729 -9.95 16.54 6.92
C ILE A 729 -11.06 16.35 7.94
N CYS A 730 -12.25 16.00 7.47
CA CYS A 730 -13.40 15.73 8.31
C CYS A 730 -13.83 14.27 8.17
N ILE A 731 -14.28 13.68 9.28
CA ILE A 731 -14.75 12.29 9.31
C ILE A 731 -15.76 12.06 10.45
N GLY A 732 -16.78 11.25 10.19
CA GLY A 732 -17.73 10.78 11.21
C GLY A 732 -17.26 9.51 11.91
N CYS A 733 -17.58 9.39 13.20
CA CYS A 733 -17.30 8.22 14.02
C CYS A 733 -18.58 7.57 14.56
N VAL A 734 -18.51 6.26 14.85
CA VAL A 734 -19.66 5.47 15.33
C VAL A 734 -20.08 5.88 16.74
N ASP A 735 -19.27 6.61 17.50
CA ASP A 735 -19.65 7.13 18.81
C ASP A 735 -20.47 8.43 18.76
N GLY A 736 -20.85 8.88 17.56
CA GLY A 736 -21.57 10.13 17.37
C GLY A 736 -20.67 11.36 17.23
N ASN A 737 -19.35 11.21 17.24
CA ASN A 737 -18.44 12.34 17.06
C ASN A 737 -18.11 12.57 15.58
N PHE A 738 -18.33 13.79 15.12
CA PHE A 738 -17.83 14.33 13.86
C PHE A 738 -16.54 15.10 14.13
N LEU A 739 -15.44 14.63 13.55
CA LEU A 739 -14.08 15.05 13.89
C LEU A 739 -13.45 15.82 12.75
N CYS A 740 -12.71 16.88 13.07
CA CYS A 740 -11.97 17.69 12.12
C CYS A 740 -10.48 17.76 12.47
N PHE A 741 -9.63 17.53 11.49
CA PHE A 741 -8.18 17.47 11.63
C PHE A 741 -7.49 18.40 10.62
N THR A 742 -6.32 18.92 10.98
CA THR A 742 -5.39 19.48 10.00
C THR A 742 -4.77 18.37 9.14
N HIS A 743 -4.21 18.73 7.99
CA HIS A 743 -3.43 17.80 7.17
C HIS A 743 -2.18 17.22 7.86
N PHE A 744 -1.78 17.77 9.02
CA PHE A 744 -0.67 17.30 9.84
C PHE A 744 -1.10 16.37 10.99
N GLY A 745 -2.42 16.12 11.14
CA GLY A 745 -2.95 15.16 12.09
C GLY A 745 -3.38 15.76 13.44
N GLU A 746 -3.41 17.08 13.55
CA GLU A 746 -3.88 17.78 14.75
C GLU A 746 -5.41 17.89 14.73
N GLN A 747 -6.09 17.45 15.79
CA GLN A 747 -7.54 17.64 15.92
C GLN A 747 -7.85 19.09 16.27
N ILE A 748 -8.64 19.76 15.43
CA ILE A 748 -9.00 21.18 15.64
C ILE A 748 -10.28 21.31 16.44
N TRP A 749 -11.32 20.57 16.06
CA TRP A 749 -12.61 20.60 16.72
C TRP A 749 -13.32 19.26 16.58
N GLN A 750 -14.31 19.05 17.45
CA GLN A 750 -15.25 17.92 17.39
C GLN A 750 -16.67 18.44 17.56
N PHE A 751 -17.63 17.82 16.87
CA PHE A 751 -19.06 18.05 17.02
C PHE A 751 -19.74 16.73 17.34
N SER A 752 -20.65 16.69 18.31
CA SER A 752 -21.28 15.45 18.76
C SER A 752 -22.76 15.41 18.38
N THR A 753 -23.18 14.31 17.75
CA THR A 753 -24.57 13.91 17.52
C THR A 753 -25.05 12.97 18.64
N ASN A 754 -26.34 12.67 18.68
CA ASN A 754 -26.90 11.80 19.72
C ASN A 754 -26.68 10.30 19.43
N GLU A 755 -26.42 9.96 18.17
CA GLU A 755 -26.30 8.59 17.67
C GLU A 755 -25.14 8.48 16.67
N PRO A 756 -24.74 7.27 16.26
CA PRO A 756 -23.60 7.05 15.38
C PRO A 756 -23.63 7.80 14.03
N ILE A 757 -22.45 8.22 13.55
CA ILE A 757 -22.27 8.85 12.23
C ILE A 757 -21.63 7.86 11.25
N PHE A 758 -22.45 7.32 10.35
CA PHE A 758 -22.01 6.45 9.25
C PHE A 758 -21.91 7.19 7.91
N SER A 759 -22.67 8.28 7.76
CA SER A 759 -22.64 9.12 6.56
C SER A 759 -21.26 9.74 6.40
N SER A 760 -20.73 9.69 5.17
CA SER A 760 -19.48 10.40 4.86
C SER A 760 -19.77 11.87 4.58
N PRO A 761 -18.91 12.81 5.01
CA PRO A 761 -19.15 14.23 4.83
C PRO A 761 -19.08 14.69 3.37
N CYS A 762 -19.92 15.67 3.06
CA CYS A 762 -19.95 16.42 1.82
C CYS A 762 -19.66 17.90 2.13
N THR A 763 -18.97 18.59 1.23
CA THR A 763 -18.64 20.02 1.40
C THR A 763 -19.37 20.85 0.37
N SER A 764 -19.73 22.09 0.72
CA SER A 764 -20.21 23.05 -0.29
C SER A 764 -19.11 23.41 -1.29
N ALA A 765 -19.50 23.98 -2.43
CA ALA A 765 -18.58 24.39 -3.49
C ALA A 765 -17.51 25.40 -3.01
N SER A 766 -17.82 26.20 -1.98
CA SER A 766 -16.90 27.16 -1.35
C SER A 766 -16.07 26.56 -0.21
N GLU A 767 -16.27 25.28 0.11
CA GLU A 767 -15.67 24.56 1.24
C GLU A 767 -15.90 25.21 2.61
N GLN A 768 -16.93 26.06 2.74
CA GLN A 768 -17.26 26.73 4.01
C GLN A 768 -18.27 25.96 4.86
N GLU A 769 -19.08 25.11 4.22
CA GLU A 769 -20.12 24.31 4.87
C GLU A 769 -19.83 22.83 4.67
N ILE A 770 -20.09 22.06 5.72
CA ILE A 770 -19.90 20.61 5.77
C ILE A 770 -21.24 19.98 6.13
N PHE A 771 -21.73 19.12 5.25
CA PHE A 771 -22.98 18.40 5.38
C PHE A 771 -22.73 16.93 5.70
N PHE A 772 -23.47 16.39 6.67
CA PHE A 772 -23.41 14.97 7.00
C PHE A 772 -24.72 14.49 7.62
N GLY A 773 -25.02 13.21 7.45
CA GLY A 773 -26.15 12.54 8.08
C GLY A 773 -25.75 11.75 9.33
N SER A 774 -26.71 11.49 10.20
CA SER A 774 -26.50 10.71 11.42
C SER A 774 -27.66 9.73 11.67
N HIS A 775 -27.40 8.72 12.51
CA HIS A 775 -28.40 7.74 12.91
C HIS A 775 -29.42 8.27 13.94
N ASP A 776 -29.27 9.51 14.40
CA ASP A 776 -30.25 10.22 15.24
C ASP A 776 -31.39 10.84 14.41
N CYS A 777 -31.50 10.47 13.14
CA CYS A 777 -32.50 10.98 12.20
C CYS A 777 -32.34 12.47 11.89
N PHE A 778 -31.09 12.97 11.85
CA PHE A 778 -30.81 14.33 11.42
C PHE A 778 -29.80 14.40 10.26
N ILE A 779 -29.98 15.42 9.41
CA ILE A 779 -28.96 15.95 8.51
C ILE A 779 -28.42 17.23 9.14
N TYR A 780 -27.11 17.34 9.23
CA TYR A 780 -26.42 18.46 9.86
C TYR A 780 -25.68 19.30 8.82
N CYS A 781 -25.66 20.62 9.03
CA CYS A 781 -24.73 21.53 8.39
C CYS A 781 -23.89 22.23 9.45
N CYS A 782 -22.58 22.03 9.36
CA CYS A 782 -21.61 22.73 10.18
C CYS A 782 -20.75 23.65 9.31
N SER A 783 -20.37 24.80 9.86
CA SER A 783 -19.30 25.61 9.25
C SER A 783 -17.96 24.87 9.32
N VAL A 784 -17.01 25.27 8.49
CA VAL A 784 -15.62 24.75 8.50
C VAL A 784 -14.93 24.92 9.87
N LYS A 785 -15.43 25.81 10.73
CA LYS A 785 -14.95 26.04 12.10
C LYS A 785 -15.62 25.14 13.15
N GLY A 786 -16.54 24.26 12.74
CA GLY A 786 -17.24 23.34 13.63
C GLY A 786 -18.52 23.89 14.28
N HIS A 787 -18.95 25.11 13.91
CA HIS A 787 -20.21 25.67 14.42
C HIS A 787 -21.41 25.16 13.62
N LEU A 788 -22.39 24.58 14.31
CA LEU A 788 -23.69 24.20 13.74
C LEU A 788 -24.36 25.43 13.11
N GLN A 789 -24.73 25.33 11.83
CA GLN A 789 -25.51 26.35 11.12
C GLN A 789 -27.00 26.00 11.17
N TRP A 790 -27.33 24.76 10.82
CA TRP A 790 -28.68 24.22 10.88
C TRP A 790 -28.63 22.69 11.00
N LYS A 791 -29.75 22.11 11.43
CA LYS A 791 -30.02 20.68 11.34
C LYS A 791 -31.45 20.44 10.86
N PHE A 792 -31.65 19.40 10.08
CA PHE A 792 -32.94 19.02 9.52
C PHE A 792 -33.32 17.62 10.00
N GLU A 793 -34.54 17.46 10.53
CA GLU A 793 -35.05 16.19 11.05
C GLU A 793 -35.62 15.33 9.91
N THR A 794 -35.10 14.12 9.76
CA THR A 794 -35.58 13.11 8.81
C THR A 794 -36.48 12.10 9.51
N THR A 795 -37.28 11.34 8.76
CA THR A 795 -38.15 10.30 9.34
C THR A 795 -37.45 9.00 9.71
N SER A 796 -36.19 8.84 9.28
CA SER A 796 -35.37 7.67 9.63
C SER A 796 -33.88 8.03 9.59
N ARG A 797 -33.03 7.07 9.94
CA ARG A 797 -31.57 7.22 10.03
C ARG A 797 -30.98 7.66 8.70
N VAL A 798 -29.93 8.48 8.72
CA VAL A 798 -29.26 8.95 7.51
C VAL A 798 -27.90 8.25 7.36
N TYR A 799 -27.87 7.22 6.53
CA TYR A 799 -26.64 6.50 6.17
C TYR A 799 -25.97 7.09 4.91
N SER A 800 -26.78 7.59 3.98
CA SER A 800 -26.29 8.12 2.70
C SER A 800 -25.43 9.37 2.90
N THR A 801 -24.45 9.55 2.03
CA THR A 801 -23.68 10.80 1.95
C THR A 801 -24.52 11.85 1.20
N PRO A 802 -24.75 13.05 1.79
CA PRO A 802 -25.41 14.14 1.08
C PRO A 802 -24.66 14.53 -0.21
N PHE A 803 -25.37 15.11 -1.16
CA PHE A 803 -24.83 15.60 -2.43
C PHE A 803 -25.26 17.05 -2.65
N ALA A 804 -24.31 17.99 -2.59
CA ALA A 804 -24.54 19.39 -2.89
C ALA A 804 -24.44 19.65 -4.40
N PHE A 805 -25.41 20.37 -4.98
CA PHE A 805 -25.48 20.66 -6.41
C PHE A 805 -26.13 22.02 -6.69
N HIS A 806 -25.86 22.59 -7.86
CA HIS A 806 -26.51 23.83 -8.30
C HIS A 806 -27.79 23.50 -9.06
N ASN A 807 -28.85 24.25 -8.77
CA ASN A 807 -30.07 24.19 -9.54
C ASN A 807 -30.04 25.18 -10.70
N HIS A 808 -29.90 24.70 -11.94
CA HIS A 808 -29.86 25.58 -13.11
C HIS A 808 -31.20 26.29 -13.41
N ASN A 809 -32.31 25.83 -12.82
CA ASN A 809 -33.66 26.32 -13.14
C ASN A 809 -34.17 27.44 -12.21
N ARG A 810 -33.55 27.69 -11.04
CA ARG A 810 -33.95 28.76 -10.10
C ARG A 810 -32.74 29.48 -9.53
N GLY A 811 -32.22 30.46 -10.27
CA GLY A 811 -31.09 31.28 -9.81
C GLY A 811 -29.86 30.43 -9.47
N ASN A 812 -28.80 31.03 -8.96
CA ASN A 812 -27.57 30.29 -8.64
C ASN A 812 -27.68 29.52 -7.30
N GLU A 813 -28.88 29.05 -6.94
CA GLU A 813 -29.18 28.39 -5.66
C GLU A 813 -28.50 27.03 -5.56
N VAL A 814 -27.90 26.77 -4.40
CA VAL A 814 -27.23 25.50 -4.09
C VAL A 814 -28.17 24.65 -3.26
N LEU A 815 -28.51 23.48 -3.77
CA LEU A 815 -29.37 22.50 -3.13
C LEU A 815 -28.54 21.33 -2.59
N LEU A 816 -29.14 20.59 -1.67
CA LEU A 816 -28.57 19.41 -1.03
C LEU A 816 -29.54 18.24 -1.18
N ALA A 817 -29.11 17.17 -1.85
CA ALA A 817 -29.84 15.91 -1.91
C ALA A 817 -29.30 14.93 -0.86
N ALA A 818 -30.19 14.32 -0.07
CA ALA A 818 -29.82 13.30 0.91
C ALA A 818 -30.94 12.25 1.04
N ALA A 819 -30.60 11.02 1.42
CA ALA A 819 -31.58 9.95 1.59
C ALA A 819 -31.53 9.32 2.99
N SER A 820 -32.69 9.09 3.58
CA SER A 820 -32.86 8.33 4.83
C SER A 820 -33.16 6.85 4.55
N THR A 821 -32.90 5.98 5.53
CA THR A 821 -32.96 4.52 5.36
C THR A 821 -34.36 3.98 5.08
N ASP A 822 -35.41 4.75 5.38
CA ASP A 822 -36.80 4.44 5.05
C ASP A 822 -37.17 4.73 3.58
N GLY A 823 -36.20 5.14 2.76
CA GLY A 823 -36.39 5.38 1.33
C GLY A 823 -36.81 6.80 0.97
N LYS A 824 -36.89 7.73 1.94
CA LYS A 824 -37.14 9.14 1.62
C LYS A 824 -35.88 9.82 1.10
N LEU A 825 -36.04 10.53 -0.01
CA LEU A 825 -35.07 11.40 -0.62
C LEU A 825 -35.48 12.85 -0.37
N TRP A 826 -34.59 13.61 0.25
CA TRP A 826 -34.79 14.98 0.71
C TRP A 826 -33.99 15.93 -0.16
N ILE A 827 -34.63 16.99 -0.67
CA ILE A 827 -33.97 18.13 -1.30
C ILE A 827 -34.11 19.32 -0.38
N LEU A 828 -32.98 19.81 0.12
CA LEU A 828 -32.90 20.94 1.02
C LEU A 828 -32.18 22.11 0.34
N GLU A 829 -32.51 23.34 0.71
CA GLU A 829 -31.63 24.47 0.41
C GLU A 829 -30.38 24.38 1.28
N SER A 830 -29.19 24.42 0.68
CA SER A 830 -27.93 24.14 1.40
C SER A 830 -27.60 25.13 2.52
N LYS A 831 -28.03 26.39 2.42
CA LYS A 831 -27.70 27.45 3.39
C LYS A 831 -28.64 27.49 4.58
N SER A 832 -29.95 27.39 4.36
CA SER A 832 -30.95 27.45 5.43
C SER A 832 -31.33 26.07 5.98
N GLY A 833 -31.16 25.01 5.20
CA GLY A 833 -31.71 23.68 5.50
C GLY A 833 -33.21 23.57 5.23
N GLU A 834 -33.83 24.56 4.57
CA GLU A 834 -35.25 24.54 4.24
C GLU A 834 -35.59 23.43 3.23
N LEU A 835 -36.68 22.71 3.51
CA LEU A 835 -37.15 21.62 2.67
C LEU A 835 -37.77 22.16 1.38
N GLN A 836 -37.17 21.79 0.25
CA GLN A 836 -37.66 22.14 -1.09
C GLN A 836 -38.56 21.05 -1.68
N SER A 837 -38.18 19.78 -1.48
CA SER A 837 -38.98 18.64 -1.94
C SER A 837 -38.59 17.33 -1.25
N VAL A 838 -39.51 16.37 -1.27
CA VAL A 838 -39.30 15.02 -0.74
C VAL A 838 -39.91 14.00 -1.70
N TYR A 839 -39.21 12.88 -1.89
CA TYR A 839 -39.69 11.75 -2.68
C TYR A 839 -39.54 10.44 -1.92
N GLN A 840 -40.54 9.56 -2.01
CA GLN A 840 -40.51 8.25 -1.35
C GLN A 840 -40.16 7.16 -2.37
N LEU A 841 -38.98 6.56 -2.20
CA LEU A 841 -38.62 5.33 -2.89
C LEU A 841 -39.34 4.13 -2.23
N PRO A 842 -39.65 3.08 -3.00
CA PRO A 842 -40.44 1.94 -2.52
C PRO A 842 -39.67 0.97 -1.59
N GLY A 843 -38.41 1.24 -1.25
CA GLY A 843 -37.59 0.38 -0.40
C GLY A 843 -36.49 1.15 0.32
N GLU A 844 -35.74 0.45 1.16
CA GLU A 844 -34.65 1.05 1.93
C GLU A 844 -33.53 1.60 1.04
N VAL A 845 -32.88 2.67 1.49
CA VAL A 845 -31.80 3.33 0.75
C VAL A 845 -30.55 3.46 1.60
N PHE A 846 -29.48 2.81 1.13
CA PHE A 846 -28.11 2.93 1.66
C PHE A 846 -27.14 3.54 0.65
N SER A 847 -27.54 3.53 -0.63
CA SER A 847 -26.87 4.22 -1.73
C SER A 847 -26.92 5.74 -1.50
N SER A 848 -25.88 6.46 -1.96
CA SER A 848 -25.85 7.91 -1.90
C SER A 848 -26.27 8.51 -3.24
N PRO A 849 -27.06 9.60 -3.26
CA PRO A 849 -27.50 10.24 -4.49
C PRO A 849 -26.31 10.85 -5.25
N VAL A 850 -26.40 10.84 -6.58
CA VAL A 850 -25.54 11.60 -7.49
C VAL A 850 -26.44 12.43 -8.40
N VAL A 851 -26.15 13.72 -8.54
CA VAL A 851 -26.96 14.65 -9.33
C VAL A 851 -26.13 15.21 -10.48
N TRP A 852 -26.73 15.23 -11.68
CA TRP A 852 -26.20 15.91 -12.86
C TRP A 852 -27.32 16.68 -13.55
N GLU A 853 -27.12 17.98 -13.75
CA GLU A 853 -28.16 18.89 -14.24
C GLU A 853 -29.42 18.77 -13.36
N SER A 854 -30.54 18.32 -13.92
CA SER A 854 -31.80 18.05 -13.20
C SER A 854 -32.03 16.56 -12.94
N MET A 855 -31.08 15.67 -13.19
CA MET A 855 -31.23 14.23 -13.03
C MET A 855 -30.53 13.75 -11.76
N LEU A 856 -31.29 13.09 -10.88
CA LEU A 856 -30.80 12.47 -9.66
C LEU A 856 -30.80 10.96 -9.79
N ILE A 857 -29.66 10.34 -9.57
CA ILE A 857 -29.45 8.90 -9.67
C ILE A 857 -29.19 8.31 -8.29
N ILE A 858 -29.90 7.24 -7.93
CA ILE A 858 -29.76 6.57 -6.64
C ILE A 858 -30.14 5.09 -6.69
N GLY A 859 -29.41 4.26 -5.94
CA GLY A 859 -29.73 2.84 -5.75
C GLY A 859 -30.72 2.59 -4.62
N CYS A 860 -31.58 1.59 -4.76
CA CYS A 860 -32.56 1.19 -3.75
C CYS A 860 -32.49 -0.31 -3.49
N ARG A 861 -32.78 -0.72 -2.24
CA ARG A 861 -32.79 -2.14 -1.85
C ARG A 861 -33.94 -2.95 -2.41
N ASN A 862 -34.86 -2.31 -3.15
CA ASN A 862 -35.90 -2.99 -3.92
C ASN A 862 -35.40 -3.57 -5.27
N ASN A 863 -34.08 -3.69 -5.44
CA ASN A 863 -33.37 -4.22 -6.60
C ASN A 863 -33.12 -3.23 -7.75
N TYR A 864 -33.63 -2.01 -7.68
CA TYR A 864 -33.54 -1.04 -8.78
C TYR A 864 -32.54 0.09 -8.50
N VAL A 865 -31.92 0.57 -9.58
CA VAL A 865 -31.36 1.92 -9.65
C VAL A 865 -32.37 2.84 -10.33
N TYR A 866 -32.54 4.04 -9.78
CA TYR A 866 -33.49 5.05 -10.25
C TYR A 866 -32.77 6.25 -10.83
N CYS A 867 -33.32 6.81 -11.90
CA CYS A 867 -33.04 8.17 -12.34
C CYS A 867 -34.33 8.99 -12.24
N LEU A 868 -34.26 10.08 -11.49
CA LEU A 868 -35.37 10.97 -11.19
C LEU A 868 -35.08 12.35 -11.78
N ASP A 869 -36.02 12.91 -12.53
CA ASP A 869 -35.97 14.31 -12.95
C ASP A 869 -36.48 15.21 -11.83
N LEU A 870 -35.72 16.27 -11.55
CA LEU A 870 -36.03 17.37 -10.65
C LEU A 870 -36.61 18.52 -11.48
N LEU A 871 -37.93 18.56 -11.61
CA LEU A 871 -38.61 19.60 -12.39
C LEU A 871 -38.98 20.78 -11.47
N GLY A 872 -38.61 22.00 -11.89
CA GLY A 872 -39.22 23.22 -11.35
C GLY A 872 -40.62 23.36 -11.94
N GLY A 873 -41.59 23.85 -11.16
CA GLY A 873 -43.03 23.85 -11.47
C GLY A 873 -43.50 24.51 -12.79
N ASN A 874 -42.60 24.98 -13.64
CA ASN A 874 -42.90 25.64 -14.93
C ASN A 874 -42.51 24.85 -16.19
N GLN A 875 -42.17 23.56 -16.09
CA GLN A 875 -41.99 22.69 -17.27
C GLN A 875 -42.94 21.50 -17.20
N ARG A 876 -44.12 21.67 -17.80
CA ARG A 876 -45.04 20.58 -18.18
C ARG A 876 -44.88 20.23 -19.65
#